data_AF-A0A5R8MWS1-F1
#
_entry.id   AF-A0A5R8MWS1-F1
#
_cell.length_a   1.000
_cell.length_b   1.000
_cell.length_c   1.000
_cell.angle_alpha   90.00
_cell.angle_beta   90.00
_cell.angle_gamma   90.00
#
_symmetry.space_group_name_H-M   'P 1'
#
loop_
_entity.id
_entity.type
_entity.pdbx_description
1 polymer ?
#
loop_
_entity_poly.entity_id
_entity_poly.type
_entity_poly.pdbx_seq_one_letter_code
_entity_poly.pdbx_strand_id
1 'polypeptide(L)'
;MLTADHGMANPESRRSMSPPLALATVCLSGTLEDKLAAASAAGFNGIEIYEGDLIVSSWSPSRIRQECADLGLSIHLYQPFHDFEAVPPETYEANLRRAERKFDVLERLGAKTMAVGSTTSMDAIDDDDLAAEQLHVLADRAARRGLRIAYEGLAWGRFVNTLEHAWRIVQRAGHPALGLCIDSFHVFARDDDPASVRAVSGSKVFHLQLADAPRLNMDALEGSEHHRLFPGQGVFDLADFVGHVLATGYDGPLSLEVFNDVCRQADPRHVAVDAMRSLLSLQETVGTLGSGAVRDRILLPGLPPAPQLDGHVFTELAVDESSGPIMARALTALGFSHTGQHRSKPVQLWQQGMARILLNFAPQRTMPAGTATICALAVESADPVGSARRAERLLAPVLPRTRQEEEANLESVAAPDGTAVFFCRTGGNDSWLNDFDPTGREVGSDALLTGTDHVSLTEPVDDFDQAALFYRSVLGLQATQTTTLPAPFGLLHSRAATDSAHHVRISLNTAPLRRGYWSPGVPSPQHIAFTTDDAIESVKAMRALGAPLLRIPDNYYDDLDARLTLPQDLLTAMRQHSILYDRDQDGEYLHFYTEMFGSRIFFEVVQRVGNYAGYGSSNSAAVRMAAHRRRRLATLRETSTSAGGDDRHDYSLAHLTALSLSPPELVSAAADAGYRYVGLRMTRVTSHEPHHPLATDPALMRATKVRLAATGIEVLDMELARIAANDDPANYLRFLEAGAELGARHVITQLPDPDFSRKADRFARLCELARPLGLTIDLEFPSWTQTPDLSEAVRVLRDAGQSNAGILVDLIHFARSGSSVAELRDLPPEWFHFAHVCDAPAKAPATQEEIIYAARFERLFPGEGGLDLHGILGALPSGLPYALEIPRATLVAQVGAKEHARLAITAARRHLDGVSRRAGPTEAA
;
A
#
# COMPACT_ATOMS: atom_id res chain seq x y z
N MET A 1 -2.35 -43.66 35.18
CA MET A 1 -2.59 -43.75 36.63
C MET A 1 -1.96 -42.51 37.26
N LEU A 2 -2.78 -41.49 37.53
CA LEU A 2 -2.58 -40.42 38.53
C LEU A 2 -3.71 -39.40 38.30
N THR A 3 -4.66 -39.44 39.22
CA THR A 3 -5.88 -38.66 39.36
C THR A 3 -5.56 -37.27 39.87
N ALA A 4 -6.06 -36.22 39.19
CA ALA A 4 -5.98 -34.85 39.68
C ALA A 4 -7.24 -34.49 40.49
N ASP A 5 -7.02 -34.23 41.77
CA ASP A 5 -7.99 -33.77 42.76
C ASP A 5 -8.74 -32.51 42.27
N HIS A 6 -10.07 -32.57 42.25
CA HIS A 6 -10.94 -31.41 42.04
C HIS A 6 -11.20 -30.72 43.39
N GLY A 7 -10.33 -29.78 43.74
CA GLY A 7 -10.61 -28.81 44.80
C GLY A 7 -11.54 -27.72 44.29
N MET A 8 -12.80 -27.72 44.73
CA MET A 8 -13.74 -26.61 44.53
C MET A 8 -13.22 -25.37 45.26
N ALA A 9 -12.63 -24.44 44.50
CA ALA A 9 -12.29 -23.11 44.99
C ALA A 9 -13.53 -22.19 44.92
N ASN A 10 -13.76 -21.47 46.01
CA ASN A 10 -14.85 -20.52 46.24
C ASN A 10 -14.96 -19.46 45.11
N PRO A 11 -16.14 -19.20 44.50
CA PRO A 11 -16.28 -18.28 43.36
C PRO A 11 -16.03 -16.79 43.69
N GLU A 12 -15.98 -16.42 44.97
CA GLU A 12 -15.88 -15.01 45.40
C GLU A 12 -14.43 -14.46 45.48
N SER A 13 -13.40 -15.27 45.22
CA SER A 13 -11.99 -14.85 45.40
C SER A 13 -11.20 -14.51 44.13
N ARG A 14 -11.87 -14.25 42.99
CA ARG A 14 -11.21 -13.78 41.77
C ARG A 14 -11.98 -12.60 41.15
N ARG A 15 -12.05 -11.46 41.86
CA ARG A 15 -12.18 -10.19 41.11
C ARG A 15 -10.90 -10.05 40.30
N SER A 16 -11.04 -9.94 38.97
CA SER A 16 -9.94 -9.51 38.10
C SER A 16 -9.28 -8.28 38.73
N MET A 17 -7.96 -8.33 38.95
CA MET A 17 -7.22 -7.19 39.48
C MET A 17 -7.21 -6.00 38.51
N SER A 18 -7.38 -6.27 37.21
CA SER A 18 -7.37 -5.27 36.13
C SER A 18 -8.79 -4.74 35.80
N PRO A 19 -8.93 -3.43 35.51
CA PRO A 19 -10.19 -2.85 35.04
C PRO A 19 -10.74 -3.56 33.81
N PRO A 20 -12.06 -3.71 33.67
CA PRO A 20 -12.66 -4.17 32.41
C PRO A 20 -12.32 -3.20 31.26
N LEU A 21 -12.08 -3.73 30.07
CA LEU A 21 -11.84 -2.95 28.87
C LEU A 21 -13.10 -2.91 28.03
N ALA A 22 -13.53 -1.69 27.67
CA ALA A 22 -14.76 -1.45 26.94
C ALA A 22 -14.54 -0.54 25.72
N LEU A 23 -15.51 -0.59 24.80
CA LEU A 23 -15.51 0.19 23.57
C LEU A 23 -16.92 0.69 23.30
N ALA A 24 -17.07 1.96 22.93
CA ALA A 24 -18.34 2.46 22.40
C ALA A 24 -18.54 1.99 20.96
N THR A 25 -19.76 1.58 20.60
CA THR A 25 -20.04 1.12 19.22
C THR A 25 -19.83 2.23 18.17
N VAL A 26 -19.85 3.50 18.59
CA VAL A 26 -19.58 4.66 17.72
C VAL A 26 -18.14 4.70 17.19
N CYS A 27 -17.19 4.02 17.86
CA CYS A 27 -15.79 3.92 17.46
C CYS A 27 -15.57 3.10 16.18
N LEU A 28 -16.55 2.27 15.81
CA LEU A 28 -16.44 1.30 14.73
C LEU A 28 -17.42 1.64 13.59
N SER A 29 -17.03 1.30 12.37
CA SER A 29 -17.91 1.32 11.19
C SER A 29 -18.78 0.05 11.12
N GLY A 30 -19.67 -0.04 10.12
CA GLY A 30 -20.48 -1.23 9.86
C GLY A 30 -21.79 -1.30 10.64
N THR A 31 -22.49 -2.44 10.55
CA THR A 31 -23.73 -2.69 11.29
C THR A 31 -23.46 -3.01 12.75
N LEU A 32 -24.47 -2.94 13.63
CA LEU A 32 -24.28 -3.28 15.05
C LEU A 32 -23.74 -4.71 15.23
N GLU A 33 -24.16 -5.62 14.37
CA GLU A 33 -23.67 -6.99 14.26
C GLU A 33 -22.16 -7.07 14.00
N ASP A 34 -21.67 -6.33 13.00
CA ASP A 34 -20.25 -6.27 12.64
C ASP A 34 -19.42 -5.69 13.80
N LYS A 35 -19.93 -4.65 14.45
CA LYS A 35 -19.27 -3.94 15.56
C LYS A 35 -19.11 -4.84 16.78
N LEU A 36 -20.17 -5.53 17.19
CA LEU A 36 -20.13 -6.44 18.33
C LEU A 36 -19.19 -7.63 18.08
N ALA A 37 -19.24 -8.20 16.86
CA ALA A 37 -18.33 -9.27 16.48
C ALA A 37 -16.86 -8.82 16.48
N ALA A 38 -16.57 -7.62 15.94
CA ALA A 38 -15.23 -7.04 15.94
C ALA A 38 -14.70 -6.77 17.35
N ALA A 39 -15.51 -6.16 18.23
CA ALA A 39 -15.14 -5.89 19.61
C ALA A 39 -14.84 -7.19 20.39
N SER A 40 -15.70 -8.20 20.26
CA SER A 40 -15.49 -9.51 20.89
C SER A 40 -14.22 -10.19 20.37
N ALA A 41 -14.00 -10.21 19.05
CA ALA A 41 -12.81 -10.81 18.43
C ALA A 41 -11.50 -10.12 18.85
N ALA A 42 -11.53 -8.80 19.09
CA ALA A 42 -10.39 -8.05 19.61
C ALA A 42 -10.15 -8.26 21.11
N GLY A 43 -11.07 -8.92 21.82
CA GLY A 43 -10.93 -9.27 23.25
C GLY A 43 -11.53 -8.28 24.23
N PHE A 44 -12.38 -7.35 23.78
CA PHE A 44 -13.12 -6.47 24.69
C PHE A 44 -14.05 -7.29 25.60
N ASN A 45 -14.24 -6.82 26.82
CA ASN A 45 -15.15 -7.45 27.80
C ASN A 45 -16.47 -6.68 27.92
N GLY A 46 -16.48 -5.47 27.37
CA GLY A 46 -17.51 -4.47 27.59
C GLY A 46 -17.82 -3.68 26.34
N ILE A 47 -19.07 -3.26 26.21
CA ILE A 47 -19.52 -2.38 25.13
C ILE A 47 -20.38 -1.24 25.67
N GLU A 48 -20.30 -0.09 25.03
CA GLU A 48 -21.28 0.99 25.17
C GLU A 48 -22.16 1.02 23.93
N ILE A 49 -23.47 0.97 24.11
CA ILE A 49 -24.42 1.01 23.00
C ILE A 49 -24.71 2.45 22.66
N TYR A 50 -24.25 2.87 21.48
CA TYR A 50 -24.61 4.16 20.89
C TYR A 50 -26.05 4.11 20.35
N GLU A 51 -26.86 5.10 20.71
CA GLU A 51 -28.28 5.18 20.36
C GLU A 51 -28.50 5.13 18.84
N GLY A 52 -27.62 5.78 18.06
CA GLY A 52 -27.72 5.75 16.60
C GLY A 52 -27.62 4.34 16.03
N ASP A 53 -26.73 3.50 16.57
CA ASP A 53 -26.56 2.10 16.14
C ASP A 53 -27.77 1.24 16.54
N LEU A 54 -28.34 1.49 17.73
CA LEU A 54 -29.55 0.82 18.17
C LEU A 54 -30.73 1.14 17.26
N ILE A 55 -30.90 2.40 16.86
CA ILE A 55 -32.04 2.86 16.06
C ILE A 55 -32.04 2.24 14.66
N VAL A 56 -30.87 2.09 14.04
CA VAL A 56 -30.75 1.52 12.69
C VAL A 56 -30.71 -0.02 12.69
N SER A 57 -30.49 -0.64 13.85
CA SER A 57 -30.46 -2.10 13.97
C SER A 57 -31.84 -2.71 13.78
N SER A 58 -31.87 -3.86 13.11
CA SER A 58 -33.08 -4.70 13.02
C SER A 58 -33.39 -5.45 14.32
N TRP A 59 -32.45 -5.46 15.27
CA TRP A 59 -32.55 -6.23 16.50
C TRP A 59 -33.30 -5.48 17.59
N SER A 60 -34.13 -6.20 18.33
CA SER A 60 -34.72 -5.65 19.55
C SER A 60 -33.63 -5.49 20.63
N PRO A 61 -33.77 -4.53 21.58
CA PRO A 61 -32.89 -4.42 22.74
C PRO A 61 -32.62 -5.74 23.48
N SER A 62 -33.65 -6.58 23.63
CA SER A 62 -33.50 -7.89 24.29
C SER A 62 -32.70 -8.89 23.48
N ARG A 63 -32.76 -8.79 22.14
CA ARG A 63 -31.89 -9.57 21.26
C ARG A 63 -30.45 -9.09 21.35
N ILE A 64 -30.21 -7.78 21.30
CA ILE A 64 -28.86 -7.21 21.47
C ILE A 64 -28.23 -7.68 22.78
N ARG A 65 -28.99 -7.68 23.87
CA ARG A 65 -28.54 -8.25 25.15
C ARG A 65 -28.07 -9.70 25.03
N GLN A 66 -28.84 -10.54 24.33
CA GLN A 66 -28.51 -11.95 24.12
C GLN A 66 -27.25 -12.11 23.27
N GLU A 67 -27.15 -11.38 22.16
CA GLU A 67 -26.03 -11.44 21.24
C GLU A 67 -24.73 -10.96 21.92
N CYS A 68 -24.80 -9.88 22.71
CA CYS A 68 -23.68 -9.45 23.56
C CYS A 68 -23.28 -10.56 24.55
N ALA A 69 -24.24 -11.19 25.23
CA ALA A 69 -23.94 -12.27 26.17
C ALA A 69 -23.29 -13.49 25.49
N ASP A 70 -23.76 -13.87 24.30
CA ASP A 70 -23.20 -14.96 23.50
C ASP A 70 -21.77 -14.66 23.03
N LEU A 71 -21.46 -13.38 22.80
CA LEU A 71 -20.13 -12.87 22.46
C LEU A 71 -19.24 -12.57 23.68
N GLY A 72 -19.74 -12.79 24.91
CA GLY A 72 -19.01 -12.50 26.14
C GLY A 72 -18.85 -11.00 26.48
N LEU A 73 -19.68 -10.14 25.87
CA LEU A 73 -19.67 -8.70 26.06
C LEU A 73 -20.72 -8.25 27.10
N SER A 74 -20.29 -7.46 28.07
CA SER A 74 -21.18 -6.76 29.01
C SER A 74 -21.59 -5.39 28.48
N ILE A 75 -22.86 -5.02 28.59
CA ILE A 75 -23.32 -3.67 28.19
C ILE A 75 -23.15 -2.73 29.39
N HIS A 76 -22.12 -1.89 29.38
CA HIS A 76 -21.77 -1.02 30.50
C HIS A 76 -22.53 0.31 30.50
N LEU A 77 -22.80 0.85 29.31
CA LEU A 77 -23.38 2.18 29.14
C LEU A 77 -24.34 2.21 27.95
N TYR A 78 -25.43 2.96 28.10
CA TYR A 78 -26.29 3.39 26.99
C TYR A 78 -26.13 4.89 26.81
N GLN A 79 -25.86 5.34 25.58
CA GLN A 79 -25.51 6.72 25.31
C GLN A 79 -25.83 7.14 23.88
N PRO A 80 -25.93 8.44 23.58
CA PRO A 80 -26.01 9.55 24.54
C PRO A 80 -27.48 9.90 24.88
N PHE A 81 -27.67 10.64 25.97
CA PHE A 81 -28.92 11.34 26.28
C PHE A 81 -28.63 12.83 26.46
N HIS A 82 -29.00 13.66 25.49
CA HIS A 82 -28.70 15.10 25.50
C HIS A 82 -29.85 15.97 25.99
N ASP A 83 -29.51 17.22 26.30
CA ASP A 83 -30.41 18.36 26.54
C ASP A 83 -31.48 18.07 27.59
N PHE A 84 -31.07 17.68 28.80
CA PHE A 84 -32.01 17.34 29.87
C PHE A 84 -32.20 18.46 30.89
N GLU A 85 -31.10 18.94 31.46
CA GLU A 85 -31.08 19.78 32.65
C GLU A 85 -31.10 21.27 32.34
N ALA A 86 -31.46 22.06 33.35
CA ALA A 86 -31.56 23.52 33.30
C ALA A 86 -32.46 24.04 32.18
N VAL A 87 -33.51 23.29 31.79
CA VAL A 87 -34.42 23.68 30.71
C VAL A 87 -35.78 24.18 31.23
N PRO A 88 -36.56 24.92 30.43
CA PRO A 88 -37.87 25.41 30.82
C PRO A 88 -38.85 24.28 31.19
N PRO A 89 -39.87 24.54 32.03
CA PRO A 89 -40.76 23.50 32.55
C PRO A 89 -41.41 22.58 31.50
N GLU A 90 -41.85 23.14 30.38
CA GLU A 90 -42.51 22.36 29.31
C GLU A 90 -41.51 21.39 28.63
N THR A 91 -40.31 21.88 28.32
CA THR A 91 -39.20 21.07 27.78
C THR A 91 -38.77 20.01 28.78
N TYR A 92 -38.68 20.37 30.07
CA TYR A 92 -38.32 19.46 31.14
C TYR A 92 -39.32 18.30 31.29
N GLU A 93 -40.63 18.59 31.25
CA GLU A 93 -41.66 17.54 31.27
C GLU A 93 -41.58 16.60 30.06
N ALA A 94 -41.29 17.14 28.86
CA ALA A 94 -41.08 16.34 27.66
C ALA A 94 -39.83 15.46 27.78
N ASN A 95 -38.75 16.01 28.31
CA ASN A 95 -37.49 15.31 28.56
C ASN A 95 -37.64 14.19 29.59
N LEU A 96 -38.41 14.40 30.66
CA LEU A 96 -38.74 13.34 31.62
C LEU A 96 -39.51 12.19 30.95
N ARG A 97 -40.48 12.49 30.08
CA ARG A 97 -41.17 11.44 29.30
C ARG A 97 -40.20 10.68 28.39
N ARG A 98 -39.26 11.39 27.75
CA ARG A 98 -38.22 10.79 26.92
C ARG A 98 -37.31 9.88 27.75
N ALA A 99 -36.87 10.34 28.93
CA ALA A 99 -36.05 9.56 29.85
C ALA A 99 -36.71 8.24 30.29
N GLU A 100 -38.00 8.26 30.65
CA GLU A 100 -38.74 7.03 31.00
C GLU A 100 -38.74 5.99 29.86
N ARG A 101 -38.86 6.45 28.61
CA ARG A 101 -38.77 5.57 27.44
C ARG A 101 -37.37 5.01 27.23
N LYS A 102 -36.33 5.79 27.54
CA LYS A 102 -34.94 5.29 27.48
C LYS A 102 -34.67 4.31 28.63
N PHE A 103 -35.25 4.51 29.82
CA PHE A 103 -35.18 3.52 30.90
C PHE A 103 -35.79 2.17 30.50
N ASP A 104 -36.93 2.17 29.77
CA ASP A 104 -37.50 0.94 29.19
C ASP A 104 -36.50 0.23 28.24
N VAL A 105 -35.72 1.00 27.47
CA VAL A 105 -34.67 0.47 26.59
C VAL A 105 -33.51 -0.11 27.40
N LEU A 106 -33.00 0.62 28.39
CA LEU A 106 -31.90 0.16 29.26
C LEU A 106 -32.24 -1.18 29.95
N GLU A 107 -33.45 -1.31 30.50
CA GLU A 107 -33.89 -2.55 31.14
C GLU A 107 -33.89 -3.74 30.18
N ARG A 108 -34.31 -3.52 28.93
CA ARG A 108 -34.34 -4.56 27.90
C ARG A 108 -32.94 -4.90 27.37
N LEU A 109 -32.07 -3.90 27.22
CA LEU A 109 -30.64 -4.11 26.94
C LEU A 109 -29.93 -4.80 28.12
N GLY A 110 -30.45 -4.65 29.34
CA GLY A 110 -29.75 -5.08 30.56
C GLY A 110 -28.65 -4.11 31.00
N ALA A 111 -28.55 -2.92 30.39
CA ALA A 111 -27.64 -1.86 30.79
C ALA A 111 -28.10 -1.24 32.13
N LYS A 112 -27.15 -0.80 32.95
CA LYS A 112 -27.43 -0.21 34.28
C LYS A 112 -27.17 1.29 34.37
N THR A 113 -26.48 1.87 33.39
CA THR A 113 -26.08 3.27 33.40
C THR A 113 -26.47 3.93 32.08
N MET A 114 -27.03 5.13 32.15
CA MET A 114 -27.25 6.01 31.00
C MET A 114 -26.31 7.21 31.10
N ALA A 115 -25.61 7.55 30.02
CA ALA A 115 -24.84 8.78 29.94
C ALA A 115 -25.76 9.95 29.59
N VAL A 116 -25.62 11.05 30.33
CA VAL A 116 -26.35 12.30 30.10
C VAL A 116 -25.34 13.41 29.88
N GLY A 117 -25.23 13.89 28.64
CA GLY A 117 -24.40 15.04 28.32
C GLY A 117 -25.05 16.34 28.74
N SER A 118 -24.27 17.27 29.28
CA SER A 118 -24.69 18.63 29.60
C SER A 118 -25.40 19.29 28.43
N THR A 119 -26.46 20.03 28.72
CA THR A 119 -27.32 20.65 27.73
C THR A 119 -26.57 21.59 26.80
N THR A 120 -26.88 21.48 25.51
CA THR A 120 -26.43 22.37 24.44
C THR A 120 -27.56 23.26 23.93
N SER A 121 -28.77 23.07 24.49
CA SER A 121 -29.96 23.82 24.10
C SER A 121 -29.80 25.32 24.28
N MET A 122 -30.28 26.07 23.30
CA MET A 122 -30.34 27.53 23.34
C MET A 122 -31.34 28.04 24.39
N ASP A 123 -32.31 27.21 24.78
CA ASP A 123 -33.32 27.54 25.78
C ASP A 123 -32.87 27.19 27.21
N ALA A 124 -31.65 26.69 27.39
CA ALA A 124 -31.11 26.41 28.71
C ALA A 124 -31.03 27.70 29.55
N ILE A 125 -31.26 27.55 30.85
CA ILE A 125 -31.27 28.59 31.87
C ILE A 125 -29.97 28.46 32.66
N ASP A 126 -29.26 29.57 32.86
CA ASP A 126 -28.01 29.61 33.64
C ASP A 126 -28.30 29.56 35.15
N ASP A 127 -28.73 28.39 35.63
CA ASP A 127 -29.13 28.16 37.03
C ASP A 127 -28.66 26.78 37.51
N ASP A 128 -27.57 26.78 38.29
CA ASP A 128 -26.98 25.58 38.90
C ASP A 128 -27.94 24.87 39.89
N ASP A 129 -28.83 25.60 40.58
CA ASP A 129 -29.84 24.99 41.45
C ASP A 129 -30.87 24.23 40.62
N LEU A 130 -31.35 24.85 39.54
CA LEU A 130 -32.30 24.22 38.63
C LEU A 130 -31.69 22.99 37.95
N ALA A 131 -30.45 23.07 37.49
CA ALA A 131 -29.73 21.94 36.90
C ALA A 131 -29.63 20.77 37.90
N ALA A 132 -29.24 21.07 39.15
CA ALA A 132 -29.13 20.07 40.21
C ALA A 132 -30.48 19.46 40.60
N GLU A 133 -31.54 20.26 40.70
CA GLU A 133 -32.91 19.80 40.99
C GLU A 133 -33.41 18.85 39.90
N GLN A 134 -33.31 19.26 38.63
CA GLN A 134 -33.77 18.45 37.50
C GLN A 134 -32.99 17.12 37.41
N LEU A 135 -31.66 17.15 37.54
CA LEU A 135 -30.83 15.93 37.53
C LEU A 135 -31.10 15.03 38.74
N HIS A 136 -31.40 15.60 39.92
CA HIS A 136 -31.82 14.82 41.08
C HIS A 136 -33.09 14.02 40.78
N VAL A 137 -34.11 14.67 40.20
CA VAL A 137 -35.38 14.01 39.85
C VAL A 137 -35.18 12.91 38.79
N LEU A 138 -34.31 13.14 37.80
CA LEU A 138 -33.94 12.12 36.82
C LEU A 138 -33.31 10.91 37.50
N ALA A 139 -32.36 11.15 38.41
CA ALA A 139 -31.64 10.10 39.11
C ALA A 139 -32.54 9.33 40.10
N ASP A 140 -33.50 9.99 40.75
CA ASP A 140 -34.49 9.33 41.61
C ASP A 140 -35.38 8.39 40.78
N ARG A 141 -35.86 8.83 39.61
CA ARG A 141 -36.62 7.97 38.68
C ARG A 141 -35.80 6.78 38.18
N ALA A 142 -34.54 7.01 37.79
CA ALA A 142 -33.62 5.95 37.41
C ALA A 142 -33.40 4.94 38.55
N ALA A 143 -33.18 5.41 39.78
CA ALA A 143 -32.92 4.58 40.94
C ALA A 143 -34.09 3.66 41.31
N ARG A 144 -35.34 4.13 41.17
CA ARG A 144 -36.54 3.29 41.38
C ARG A 144 -36.59 2.08 40.44
N ARG A 145 -35.87 2.15 39.31
CA ARG A 145 -35.73 1.07 38.32
C ARG A 145 -34.39 0.33 38.44
N GLY A 146 -33.59 0.65 39.46
CA GLY A 146 -32.25 0.08 39.65
C GLY A 146 -31.25 0.52 38.58
N LEU A 147 -31.44 1.70 38.00
CA LEU A 147 -30.58 2.34 37.01
C LEU A 147 -29.80 3.50 37.64
N ARG A 148 -28.75 3.96 36.94
CA ARG A 148 -27.89 5.08 37.32
C ARG A 148 -27.74 6.08 36.17
N ILE A 149 -27.46 7.33 36.53
CA ILE A 149 -27.17 8.42 35.60
C ILE A 149 -25.70 8.81 35.75
N ALA A 150 -24.96 8.77 34.64
CA ALA A 150 -23.61 9.29 34.54
C ALA A 150 -23.66 10.61 33.77
N TYR A 151 -23.51 11.72 34.49
CA TYR A 151 -23.57 13.07 33.92
C TYR A 151 -22.21 13.48 33.38
N GLU A 152 -22.18 14.03 32.17
CA GLU A 152 -20.98 14.38 31.43
C GLU A 152 -20.97 15.88 31.12
N GLY A 153 -19.91 16.59 31.50
CA GLY A 153 -19.69 17.97 31.09
C GLY A 153 -19.09 18.03 29.69
N LEU A 154 -19.92 18.27 28.68
CA LEU A 154 -19.46 18.39 27.29
C LEU A 154 -18.62 19.65 27.14
N ALA A 155 -17.49 19.57 26.43
CA ALA A 155 -16.64 20.74 26.21
C ALA A 155 -17.38 21.92 25.53
N TRP A 156 -18.48 21.69 24.83
CA TRP A 156 -19.33 22.73 24.23
C TRP A 156 -20.71 22.88 24.92
N GLY A 157 -20.87 22.33 26.12
CA GLY A 157 -22.07 22.53 26.94
C GLY A 157 -22.35 24.02 27.14
N ARG A 158 -23.64 24.39 27.14
CA ARG A 158 -24.07 25.79 27.12
C ARG A 158 -23.58 26.58 28.34
N PHE A 159 -23.67 25.97 29.51
CA PHE A 159 -23.22 26.52 30.79
C PHE A 159 -22.27 25.57 31.52
N VAL A 160 -22.63 24.30 31.64
CA VAL A 160 -21.79 23.26 32.23
C VAL A 160 -20.89 22.67 31.15
N ASN A 161 -19.59 23.00 31.17
CA ASN A 161 -18.65 22.57 30.13
C ASN A 161 -17.24 22.25 30.61
N THR A 162 -17.08 22.07 31.92
CA THR A 162 -15.85 21.59 32.57
C THR A 162 -16.17 20.48 33.55
N LEU A 163 -15.17 19.65 33.86
CA LEU A 163 -15.32 18.57 34.84
C LEU A 163 -15.69 19.11 36.23
N GLU A 164 -15.06 20.20 36.65
CA GLU A 164 -15.29 20.82 37.96
C GLU A 164 -16.74 21.31 38.10
N HIS A 165 -17.27 21.97 37.05
CA HIS A 165 -18.66 22.45 37.08
C HIS A 165 -19.64 21.28 37.09
N ALA A 166 -19.44 20.27 36.25
CA ALA A 166 -20.27 19.06 36.27
C ALA A 166 -20.26 18.39 37.66
N TRP A 167 -19.08 18.31 38.29
CA TRP A 167 -18.95 17.78 39.65
C TRP A 167 -19.72 18.60 40.68
N ARG A 168 -19.64 19.93 40.63
CA ARG A 168 -20.40 20.84 41.51
C ARG A 168 -21.91 20.58 41.42
N ILE A 169 -22.43 20.40 40.20
CA ILE A 169 -23.86 20.08 39.98
C ILE A 169 -24.22 18.72 40.60
N VAL A 170 -23.40 17.68 40.35
CA VAL A 170 -23.64 16.33 40.92
C VAL A 170 -23.60 16.35 42.45
N GLN A 171 -22.67 17.10 43.05
CA GLN A 171 -22.60 17.27 44.51
C GLN A 171 -23.86 17.97 45.04
N ARG A 172 -24.28 19.05 44.39
CA ARG A 172 -25.46 19.83 44.78
C ARG A 172 -26.75 19.02 44.67
N ALA A 173 -26.88 18.21 43.63
CA ALA A 173 -28.00 17.28 43.45
C ALA A 173 -28.03 16.19 44.52
N GLY A 174 -26.87 15.76 45.04
CA GLY A 174 -26.78 14.92 46.24
C GLY A 174 -27.43 13.53 46.15
N HIS A 175 -27.66 13.00 44.95
CA HIS A 175 -28.37 11.72 44.76
C HIS A 175 -27.40 10.54 44.59
N PRO A 176 -27.61 9.37 45.23
CA PRO A 176 -26.69 8.23 45.14
C PRO A 176 -26.63 7.60 43.75
N ALA A 177 -27.71 7.64 42.97
CA ALA A 177 -27.75 7.14 41.59
C ALA A 177 -27.34 8.17 40.53
N LEU A 178 -26.80 9.33 40.94
CA LEU A 178 -26.19 10.32 40.08
C LEU A 178 -24.68 10.38 40.34
N GLY A 179 -23.90 10.20 39.28
CA GLY A 179 -22.45 10.30 39.25
C GLY A 179 -21.98 10.96 37.96
N LEU A 180 -20.67 10.94 37.72
CA LEU A 180 -20.05 11.50 36.52
C LEU A 180 -19.72 10.42 35.50
N CYS A 181 -19.93 10.74 34.22
CA CYS A 181 -19.15 10.16 33.13
C CYS A 181 -17.98 11.13 32.90
N ILE A 182 -16.76 10.63 33.00
CA ILE A 182 -15.56 11.44 32.75
C ILE A 182 -15.02 11.05 31.39
N ASP A 183 -14.96 12.01 30.47
CA ASP A 183 -14.37 11.84 29.15
C ASP A 183 -13.06 12.64 29.06
N SER A 184 -11.97 11.98 28.64
CA SER A 184 -10.66 12.63 28.57
C SER A 184 -10.60 13.74 27.52
N PHE A 185 -11.25 13.59 26.37
CA PHE A 185 -11.25 14.61 25.33
C PHE A 185 -11.89 15.90 25.86
N HIS A 186 -13.00 15.83 26.60
CA HIS A 186 -13.63 17.02 27.15
C HIS A 186 -12.76 17.78 28.16
N VAL A 187 -12.01 17.06 28.99
CA VAL A 187 -11.05 17.65 29.94
C VAL A 187 -9.91 18.35 29.18
N PHE A 188 -9.27 17.65 28.24
CA PHE A 188 -8.14 18.22 27.51
C PHE A 188 -8.52 19.31 26.50
N ALA A 189 -9.71 19.26 25.89
CA ALA A 189 -10.19 20.28 24.97
C ALA A 189 -10.44 21.65 25.64
N ARG A 190 -10.55 21.68 26.97
CA ARG A 190 -10.67 22.91 27.77
C ARG A 190 -9.36 23.36 28.42
N ASP A 191 -8.26 22.65 28.15
CA ASP A 191 -6.98 22.82 28.84
C ASP A 191 -7.13 22.73 30.38
N ASP A 192 -8.11 21.96 30.87
CA ASP A 192 -8.29 21.70 32.30
C ASP A 192 -7.10 20.88 32.84
N ASP A 193 -6.70 21.14 34.09
CA ASP A 193 -5.67 20.34 34.76
C ASP A 193 -6.18 18.90 34.97
N PRO A 194 -5.52 17.87 34.40
CA PRO A 194 -5.86 16.47 34.63
C PRO A 194 -5.97 16.09 36.11
N ALA A 195 -5.23 16.76 37.00
CA ALA A 195 -5.25 16.50 38.44
C ALA A 195 -6.57 16.89 39.11
N SER A 196 -7.38 17.74 38.49
CA SER A 196 -8.69 18.16 38.99
C SER A 196 -9.63 16.97 39.26
N VAL A 197 -9.49 15.86 38.52
CA VAL A 197 -10.29 14.65 38.72
C VAL A 197 -10.15 14.05 40.12
N ARG A 198 -9.04 14.32 40.81
CA ARG A 198 -8.80 13.86 42.19
C ARG A 198 -9.77 14.48 43.20
N ALA A 199 -10.43 15.58 42.86
CA ALA A 199 -11.48 16.17 43.69
C ALA A 199 -12.79 15.34 43.66
N VAL A 200 -12.96 14.46 42.68
CA VAL A 200 -14.11 13.58 42.54
C VAL A 200 -13.88 12.30 43.36
N SER A 201 -14.87 11.89 44.16
CA SER A 201 -14.82 10.58 44.81
C SER A 201 -14.91 9.47 43.76
N GLY A 202 -14.05 8.44 43.83
CA GLY A 202 -14.11 7.32 42.89
C GLY A 202 -15.46 6.61 42.86
N SER A 203 -16.21 6.62 43.97
CA SER A 203 -17.58 6.09 44.05
C SER A 203 -18.62 6.89 43.25
N LYS A 204 -18.28 8.12 42.86
CA LYS A 204 -19.09 9.03 42.04
C LYS A 204 -18.64 9.08 40.58
N VAL A 205 -17.52 8.43 40.23
CA VAL A 205 -17.16 8.19 38.83
C VAL A 205 -17.88 6.93 38.39
N PHE A 206 -18.94 7.08 37.60
CA PHE A 206 -19.77 5.95 37.17
C PHE A 206 -19.27 5.31 35.88
N HIS A 207 -18.55 6.07 35.07
CA HIS A 207 -17.99 5.63 33.81
C HIS A 207 -16.81 6.53 33.39
N LEU A 208 -15.88 5.98 32.63
CA LEU A 208 -14.70 6.67 32.10
C LEU A 208 -14.58 6.38 30.60
N GLN A 209 -14.57 7.44 29.80
CA GLN A 209 -14.34 7.41 28.36
C GLN A 209 -12.98 8.04 28.05
N LEU A 210 -12.25 7.36 27.18
CA LEU A 210 -10.89 7.70 26.80
C LEU A 210 -10.84 7.96 25.30
N ALA A 211 -10.36 9.14 24.97
CA ALA A 211 -10.07 9.61 23.64
C ALA A 211 -8.84 10.51 23.69
N ASP A 212 -7.90 10.22 22.81
CA ASP A 212 -6.79 11.09 22.49
C ASP A 212 -7.19 12.04 21.35
N ALA A 213 -6.39 13.06 21.07
CA ALA A 213 -6.57 13.93 19.92
C ALA A 213 -5.26 14.65 19.56
N PRO A 214 -5.12 15.13 18.32
CA PRO A 214 -4.10 16.14 18.00
C PRO A 214 -4.45 17.47 18.67
N ARG A 215 -3.43 18.31 18.95
CA ARG A 215 -3.66 19.72 19.33
C ARG A 215 -4.12 20.49 18.09
N LEU A 216 -5.41 20.75 17.98
CA LEU A 216 -6.00 21.55 16.91
C LEU A 216 -6.51 22.87 17.48
N ASN A 217 -6.20 23.98 16.81
CA ASN A 217 -6.76 25.29 17.13
C ASN A 217 -8.09 25.45 16.39
N MET A 218 -9.12 24.70 16.81
CA MET A 218 -10.45 24.67 16.20
C MET A 218 -11.54 24.59 17.28
N ASP A 219 -12.80 24.70 16.85
CA ASP A 219 -13.94 24.51 17.75
C ASP A 219 -13.95 23.09 18.35
N ALA A 220 -14.25 22.99 19.65
CA ALA A 220 -14.17 21.73 20.38
C ALA A 220 -15.18 20.68 19.88
N LEU A 221 -16.35 21.10 19.38
CA LEU A 221 -17.32 20.17 18.79
C LEU A 221 -16.79 19.59 17.49
N GLU A 222 -16.28 20.43 16.59
CA GLU A 222 -15.68 20.00 15.32
C GLU A 222 -14.47 19.07 15.57
N GLY A 223 -13.61 19.42 16.53
CA GLY A 223 -12.51 18.57 16.95
C GLY A 223 -12.98 17.21 17.49
N SER A 224 -14.07 17.20 18.26
CA SER A 224 -14.63 15.98 18.82
C SER A 224 -15.26 15.10 17.76
N GLU A 225 -16.02 15.64 16.81
CA GLU A 225 -16.79 14.84 15.84
C GLU A 225 -15.91 14.14 14.80
N HIS A 226 -14.74 14.70 14.51
CA HIS A 226 -13.90 14.30 13.38
C HIS A 226 -12.49 13.82 13.76
N HIS A 227 -11.93 14.31 14.87
CA HIS A 227 -10.47 14.24 15.11
C HIS A 227 -10.07 13.56 16.42
N ARG A 228 -11.00 12.89 17.13
CA ARG A 228 -10.61 12.00 18.23
C ARG A 228 -9.75 10.84 17.68
N LEU A 229 -8.88 10.32 18.52
CA LEU A 229 -7.95 9.24 18.23
C LEU A 229 -7.89 8.26 19.41
N PHE A 230 -7.37 7.06 19.19
CA PHE A 230 -7.13 6.13 20.29
C PHE A 230 -5.89 6.52 21.11
N PRO A 231 -5.79 6.09 22.38
CA PRO A 231 -4.66 6.38 23.26
C PRO A 231 -3.25 6.28 22.65
N GLY A 232 -2.61 7.45 22.60
CA GLY A 232 -1.26 7.75 22.12
C GLY A 232 -1.08 7.67 20.60
N GLN A 233 -2.17 7.77 19.85
CA GLN A 233 -2.13 8.25 18.47
C GLN A 233 -2.14 9.79 18.41
N GLY A 234 -2.64 10.44 19.46
CA GLY A 234 -2.65 11.90 19.61
C GLY A 234 -1.52 12.39 20.52
N VAL A 235 -1.78 13.49 21.22
CA VAL A 235 -0.78 14.19 22.04
C VAL A 235 -1.22 14.43 23.49
N PHE A 236 -2.37 13.89 23.90
CA PHE A 236 -2.84 14.02 25.28
C PHE A 236 -2.07 13.08 26.22
N ASP A 237 -1.78 13.56 27.43
CA ASP A 237 -1.16 12.73 28.49
C ASP A 237 -2.24 11.88 29.19
N LEU A 238 -2.77 10.92 28.45
CA LEU A 238 -3.79 10.02 28.98
C LEU A 238 -3.27 9.10 30.09
N ALA A 239 -1.96 8.85 30.13
CA ALA A 239 -1.37 7.99 31.16
C ALA A 239 -1.43 8.68 32.53
N ASP A 240 -1.04 9.95 32.61
CA ASP A 240 -1.15 10.71 33.86
C ASP A 240 -2.62 10.90 34.27
N PHE A 241 -3.49 11.25 33.31
CA PHE A 241 -4.93 11.39 33.53
C PHE A 241 -5.58 10.12 34.10
N VAL A 242 -5.36 8.96 33.48
CA VAL A 242 -5.90 7.68 33.97
C VAL A 242 -5.30 7.32 35.32
N GLY A 243 -4.01 7.60 35.53
CA GLY A 243 -3.37 7.44 36.84
C GLY A 243 -4.08 8.25 37.93
N HIS A 244 -4.51 9.47 37.62
CA HIS A 244 -5.28 10.31 38.53
C HIS A 244 -6.69 9.79 38.76
N VAL A 245 -7.39 9.35 37.71
CA VAL A 245 -8.73 8.74 37.84
C VAL A 245 -8.68 7.50 38.73
N LEU A 246 -7.72 6.60 38.53
CA LEU A 246 -7.57 5.39 39.35
C LEU A 246 -7.21 5.69 40.81
N ALA A 247 -6.46 6.77 41.06
CA ALA A 247 -6.12 7.23 42.41
C ALA A 247 -7.35 7.70 43.22
N THR A 248 -8.46 8.06 42.56
CA THR A 248 -9.74 8.38 43.23
C THR A 248 -10.40 7.15 43.89
N GLY A 249 -9.95 5.95 43.52
CA GLY A 249 -10.59 4.68 43.89
C GLY A 249 -11.55 4.13 42.83
N TYR A 250 -11.75 4.81 41.69
CA TYR A 250 -12.56 4.31 40.58
C TYR A 250 -12.18 2.87 40.20
N ASP A 251 -13.18 1.99 40.05
CA ASP A 251 -13.02 0.56 39.74
C ASP A 251 -13.87 0.08 38.55
N GLY A 252 -14.44 1.03 37.81
CA GLY A 252 -15.21 0.75 36.60
C GLY A 252 -14.33 0.48 35.36
N PRO A 253 -14.96 0.35 34.18
CA PRO A 253 -14.26 0.07 32.93
C PRO A 253 -13.36 1.22 32.48
N LEU A 254 -12.27 0.88 31.79
CA LEU A 254 -11.56 1.80 30.90
C LEU A 254 -12.20 1.66 29.52
N SER A 255 -12.94 2.68 29.10
CA SER A 255 -13.69 2.61 27.86
C SER A 255 -13.19 3.60 26.83
N LEU A 256 -13.30 3.26 25.55
CA LEU A 256 -12.92 4.13 24.44
C LEU A 256 -14.16 4.75 23.79
N GLU A 257 -14.12 6.05 23.57
CA GLU A 257 -15.15 6.79 22.82
C GLU A 257 -14.51 7.72 21.79
N VAL A 258 -14.29 7.21 20.58
CA VAL A 258 -13.54 7.86 19.51
C VAL A 258 -14.44 8.10 18.31
N PHE A 259 -14.71 9.37 18.06
CA PHE A 259 -15.41 9.87 16.88
C PHE A 259 -14.35 10.28 15.85
N ASN A 260 -14.14 9.42 14.85
CA ASN A 260 -13.08 9.60 13.87
C ASN A 260 -13.55 9.17 12.48
N ASP A 261 -13.37 10.04 11.50
CA ASP A 261 -13.86 9.82 10.14
C ASP A 261 -13.16 8.65 9.43
N VAL A 262 -11.89 8.41 9.75
CA VAL A 262 -11.10 7.30 9.19
C VAL A 262 -11.58 5.97 9.78
N CYS A 263 -11.73 5.90 11.12
CA CYS A 263 -12.26 4.72 11.80
C CYS A 263 -13.67 4.34 11.30
N ARG A 264 -14.49 5.33 10.96
CA ARG A 264 -15.84 5.14 10.40
C ARG A 264 -15.87 4.65 8.96
N GLN A 265 -14.73 4.67 8.25
CA GLN A 265 -14.60 4.20 6.87
C GLN A 265 -13.79 2.90 6.75
N ALA A 266 -12.97 2.59 7.75
CA ALA A 266 -12.10 1.40 7.79
C ALA A 266 -12.85 0.11 8.18
N ASP A 267 -12.21 -1.06 8.00
CA ASP A 267 -12.74 -2.36 8.45
C ASP A 267 -12.85 -2.39 9.99
N PRO A 268 -14.04 -2.65 10.57
CA PRO A 268 -14.23 -2.59 12.01
C PRO A 268 -13.37 -3.60 12.79
N ARG A 269 -12.94 -4.72 12.18
CA ARG A 269 -12.07 -5.69 12.85
C ARG A 269 -10.67 -5.14 13.08
N HIS A 270 -10.11 -4.44 12.10
CA HIS A 270 -8.78 -3.83 12.24
C HIS A 270 -8.81 -2.69 13.26
N VAL A 271 -9.84 -1.84 13.20
CA VAL A 271 -10.03 -0.74 14.14
C VAL A 271 -10.22 -1.26 15.57
N ALA A 272 -10.99 -2.35 15.78
CA ALA A 272 -11.17 -2.93 17.11
C ALA A 272 -9.86 -3.51 17.68
N VAL A 273 -9.03 -4.15 16.85
CA VAL A 273 -7.69 -4.63 17.27
C VAL A 273 -6.80 -3.46 17.69
N ASP A 274 -6.83 -2.36 16.93
CA ASP A 274 -6.05 -1.18 17.25
C ASP A 274 -6.54 -0.46 18.51
N ALA A 275 -7.86 -0.35 18.68
CA ALA A 275 -8.50 0.13 19.89
C ALA A 275 -8.05 -0.67 21.12
N MET A 276 -8.08 -2.01 21.06
CA MET A 276 -7.59 -2.85 22.16
C MET A 276 -6.09 -2.65 22.41
N ARG A 277 -5.27 -2.62 21.35
CA ARG A 277 -3.82 -2.35 21.46
C ARG A 277 -3.54 -1.03 22.17
N SER A 278 -4.32 0.01 21.88
CA SER A 278 -4.18 1.33 22.51
C SER A 278 -4.42 1.28 24.02
N LEU A 279 -5.44 0.53 24.48
CA LEU A 279 -5.72 0.35 25.91
C LEU A 279 -4.62 -0.45 26.59
N LEU A 280 -4.15 -1.55 25.98
CA LEU A 280 -3.06 -2.34 26.55
C LEU A 280 -1.77 -1.51 26.68
N SER A 281 -1.43 -0.72 25.67
CA SER A 281 -0.28 0.21 25.69
C SER A 281 -0.44 1.32 26.75
N LEU A 282 -1.66 1.86 26.89
CA LEU A 282 -1.98 2.83 27.93
C LEU A 282 -1.84 2.20 29.32
N GLN A 283 -2.38 1.00 29.55
CA GLN A 283 -2.27 0.28 30.82
C GLN A 283 -0.81 0.02 31.21
N GLU A 284 0.03 -0.39 30.26
CA GLU A 284 1.47 -0.54 30.48
C GLU A 284 2.12 0.79 30.92
N THR A 285 1.80 1.88 30.23
CA THR A 285 2.38 3.20 30.53
C THR A 285 1.95 3.67 31.92
N VAL A 286 0.65 3.58 32.25
CA VAL A 286 0.12 3.92 33.58
C VAL A 286 0.72 3.03 34.66
N GLY A 287 0.87 1.73 34.42
CA GLY A 287 1.47 0.79 35.37
C GLY A 287 2.94 1.11 35.65
N THR A 288 3.67 1.53 34.62
CA THR A 288 5.08 1.91 34.73
C THR A 288 5.24 3.20 35.54
N LEU A 289 4.44 4.23 35.25
CA LEU A 289 4.53 5.56 35.89
C LEU A 289 3.82 5.63 37.26
N GLY A 290 2.81 4.79 37.48
CA GLY A 290 1.92 4.87 38.63
C GLY A 290 2.53 4.46 39.97
N SER A 291 1.92 4.97 41.05
CA SER A 291 2.20 4.56 42.45
C SER A 291 1.76 3.12 42.72
N GLY A 292 2.24 2.48 43.80
CA GLY A 292 1.99 1.05 44.09
C GLY A 292 0.53 0.62 43.95
N ALA A 293 -0.42 1.35 44.57
CA ALA A 293 -1.84 1.01 44.50
C ALA A 293 -2.46 1.16 43.10
N VAL A 294 -2.00 2.13 42.30
CA VAL A 294 -2.48 2.28 40.91
C VAL A 294 -1.84 1.22 40.02
N ARG A 295 -0.53 1.00 40.18
CA ARG A 295 0.25 -0.01 39.45
C ARG A 295 -0.33 -1.41 39.64
N ASP A 296 -0.60 -1.82 40.87
CA ASP A 296 -1.11 -3.16 41.18
C ASP A 296 -2.50 -3.40 40.54
N ARG A 297 -3.25 -2.33 40.27
CA ARG A 297 -4.57 -2.40 39.63
C ARG A 297 -4.49 -2.43 38.11
N ILE A 298 -3.54 -1.77 37.48
CA ILE A 298 -3.49 -1.68 36.01
C ILE A 298 -2.43 -2.57 35.36
N LEU A 299 -1.66 -3.30 36.18
CA LEU A 299 -0.62 -4.20 35.71
C LEU A 299 -1.16 -5.18 34.65
N LEU A 300 -0.37 -5.39 33.60
CA LEU A 300 -0.58 -6.42 32.58
C LEU A 300 0.36 -7.60 32.82
N PRO A 301 -0.08 -8.67 33.51
CA PRO A 301 0.79 -9.78 33.84
C PRO A 301 1.26 -10.49 32.57
N GLY A 302 2.57 -10.66 32.44
CA GLY A 302 3.16 -11.42 31.33
C GLY A 302 3.26 -10.68 30.00
N LEU A 303 3.01 -9.37 29.95
CA LEU A 303 3.45 -8.52 28.84
C LEU A 303 4.97 -8.29 28.97
N PRO A 304 5.82 -8.78 28.04
CA PRO A 304 7.25 -8.49 28.06
C PRO A 304 7.50 -6.99 27.84
N PRO A 305 8.57 -6.39 28.39
CA PRO A 305 8.87 -4.98 28.19
C PRO A 305 9.16 -4.65 26.73
N ALA A 306 9.07 -3.37 26.37
CA ALA A 306 9.48 -2.88 25.06
C ALA A 306 10.92 -3.35 24.72
N PRO A 307 11.17 -3.75 23.46
CA PRO A 307 12.45 -4.32 23.07
C PRO A 307 13.58 -3.29 23.19
N GLN A 308 14.74 -3.76 23.64
CA GLN A 308 15.98 -2.99 23.54
C GLN A 308 16.54 -3.20 22.13
N LEU A 309 16.49 -2.15 21.32
CA LEU A 309 16.87 -2.18 19.91
C LEU A 309 18.30 -1.68 19.72
N ASP A 310 19.04 -2.32 18.81
CA ASP A 310 20.42 -1.96 18.46
C ASP A 310 20.60 -1.68 16.96
N GLY A 311 19.53 -1.18 16.33
CA GLY A 311 19.55 -0.70 14.95
C GLY A 311 18.82 -1.58 13.94
N HIS A 312 18.85 -1.13 12.68
CA HIS A 312 18.31 -1.86 11.53
C HIS A 312 19.25 -2.99 11.11
N VAL A 313 18.70 -4.17 10.81
CA VAL A 313 19.46 -5.36 10.41
C VAL A 313 19.47 -5.54 8.89
N PHE A 314 18.28 -5.50 8.28
CA PHE A 314 18.08 -5.49 6.83
C PHE A 314 16.73 -4.87 6.48
N THR A 315 16.60 -4.40 5.24
CA THR A 315 15.30 -4.11 4.61
C THR A 315 15.09 -5.06 3.44
N GLU A 316 13.93 -5.70 3.37
CA GLU A 316 13.58 -6.64 2.31
C GLU A 316 12.70 -5.98 1.26
N LEU A 317 13.14 -6.06 0.01
CA LEU A 317 12.41 -5.61 -1.15
C LEU A 317 11.79 -6.82 -1.85
N ALA A 318 10.46 -6.81 -1.95
CA ALA A 318 9.74 -7.70 -2.85
C ALA A 318 9.98 -7.24 -4.29
N VAL A 319 10.50 -8.15 -5.11
CA VAL A 319 10.83 -7.92 -6.52
C VAL A 319 10.32 -9.07 -7.38
N ASP A 320 10.24 -8.85 -8.69
CA ASP A 320 10.00 -9.91 -9.68
C ASP A 320 11.18 -9.98 -10.66
N GLU A 321 11.07 -10.85 -11.66
CA GLU A 321 12.11 -11.03 -12.68
C GLU A 321 12.40 -9.74 -13.47
N SER A 322 11.49 -8.77 -13.49
CA SER A 322 11.66 -7.48 -14.16
C SER A 322 12.26 -6.42 -13.23
N SER A 323 11.77 -6.30 -12.00
CA SER A 323 12.20 -5.27 -11.04
C SER A 323 13.48 -5.63 -10.29
N GLY A 324 13.76 -6.92 -10.09
CA GLY A 324 14.95 -7.40 -9.39
C GLY A 324 16.27 -6.98 -10.04
N PRO A 325 16.48 -7.20 -11.36
CA PRO A 325 17.67 -6.72 -12.05
C PRO A 325 17.85 -5.19 -12.01
N ILE A 326 16.75 -4.42 -11.98
CA ILE A 326 16.79 -2.97 -11.84
C ILE A 326 17.32 -2.60 -10.44
N MET A 327 16.80 -3.23 -9.38
CA MET A 327 17.29 -3.03 -8.01
C MET A 327 18.75 -3.44 -7.89
N ALA A 328 19.15 -4.59 -8.43
CA ALA A 328 20.52 -5.08 -8.39
C ALA A 328 21.52 -4.09 -9.02
N ARG A 329 21.17 -3.51 -10.19
CA ARG A 329 21.98 -2.47 -10.83
C ARG A 329 22.05 -1.19 -9.99
N ALA A 330 20.92 -0.77 -9.41
CA ALA A 330 20.88 0.40 -8.54
C ALA A 330 21.77 0.21 -7.30
N LEU A 331 21.67 -0.93 -6.62
CA LEU A 331 22.49 -1.30 -5.47
C LEU A 331 23.97 -1.35 -5.84
N THR A 332 24.33 -1.97 -6.97
CA THR A 332 25.71 -1.99 -7.47
C THR A 332 26.26 -0.57 -7.69
N ALA A 333 25.46 0.31 -8.31
CA ALA A 333 25.87 1.70 -8.57
C ALA A 333 25.98 2.54 -7.29
N LEU A 334 25.30 2.13 -6.21
CA LEU A 334 25.46 2.70 -4.87
C LEU A 334 26.64 2.08 -4.09
N GLY A 335 27.37 1.12 -4.65
CA GLY A 335 28.52 0.46 -4.01
C GLY A 335 28.20 -0.82 -3.25
N PHE A 336 26.95 -1.32 -3.28
CA PHE A 336 26.61 -2.61 -2.67
C PHE A 336 27.16 -3.79 -3.48
N SER A 337 27.52 -4.83 -2.76
CA SER A 337 27.91 -6.12 -3.32
C SER A 337 26.85 -7.18 -3.03
N HIS A 338 26.51 -7.99 -4.03
CA HIS A 338 25.74 -9.21 -3.84
C HIS A 338 26.64 -10.25 -3.17
N THR A 339 26.51 -10.44 -1.86
CA THR A 339 27.41 -11.24 -1.03
C THR A 339 26.90 -12.64 -0.76
N GLY A 340 25.59 -12.87 -0.80
CA GLY A 340 25.01 -14.17 -0.48
C GLY A 340 23.73 -14.48 -1.22
N GLN A 341 23.51 -15.77 -1.51
CA GLN A 341 22.27 -16.31 -2.03
C GLN A 341 21.63 -17.20 -0.96
N HIS A 342 20.36 -16.98 -0.63
CA HIS A 342 19.70 -17.79 0.39
C HIS A 342 19.63 -19.26 -0.05
N ARG A 343 19.94 -20.20 0.86
CA ARG A 343 20.13 -21.63 0.57
C ARG A 343 18.90 -22.33 -0.04
N SER A 344 17.71 -21.96 0.42
CA SER A 344 16.43 -22.60 0.04
C SER A 344 15.39 -21.68 -0.61
N LYS A 345 15.58 -20.36 -0.57
CA LYS A 345 14.58 -19.36 -0.99
C LYS A 345 15.20 -18.48 -2.08
N PRO A 346 14.40 -17.94 -3.01
CA PRO A 346 14.91 -17.07 -4.07
C PRO A 346 15.12 -15.65 -3.52
N VAL A 347 16.04 -15.52 -2.56
CA VAL A 347 16.37 -14.29 -1.85
C VAL A 347 17.86 -14.00 -1.97
N GLN A 348 18.21 -12.79 -2.40
CA GLN A 348 19.59 -12.32 -2.52
C GLN A 348 19.95 -11.37 -1.38
N LEU A 349 21.15 -11.52 -0.81
CA LEU A 349 21.71 -10.63 0.20
C LEU A 349 22.70 -9.65 -0.44
N TRP A 350 22.42 -8.35 -0.29
CA TRP A 350 23.25 -7.25 -0.77
C TRP A 350 23.79 -6.44 0.41
N GLN A 351 25.10 -6.17 0.43
CA GLN A 351 25.77 -5.54 1.57
C GLN A 351 26.75 -4.43 1.16
N GLN A 352 26.85 -3.41 2.02
CA GLN A 352 27.90 -2.40 2.04
C GLN A 352 28.02 -1.85 3.47
N GLY A 353 29.21 -1.91 4.07
CA GLY A 353 29.35 -1.64 5.51
C GLY A 353 28.39 -2.52 6.31
N MET A 354 27.63 -1.93 7.24
CA MET A 354 26.57 -2.62 7.99
C MET A 354 25.19 -2.54 7.31
N ALA A 355 25.04 -1.81 6.21
CA ALA A 355 23.78 -1.73 5.47
C ALA A 355 23.51 -3.04 4.72
N ARG A 356 22.29 -3.56 4.84
CA ARG A 356 21.88 -4.81 4.18
C ARG A 356 20.51 -4.65 3.51
N ILE A 357 20.44 -5.08 2.25
CA ILE A 357 19.19 -5.16 1.49
C ILE A 357 18.98 -6.60 1.05
N LEU A 358 17.77 -7.12 1.25
CA LEU A 358 17.36 -8.39 0.70
C LEU A 358 16.49 -8.17 -0.54
N LEU A 359 16.79 -8.84 -1.66
CA LEU A 359 15.90 -8.88 -2.82
C LEU A 359 15.18 -10.24 -2.83
N ASN A 360 13.86 -10.22 -2.59
CA ASN A 360 13.02 -11.42 -2.55
C ASN A 360 12.18 -11.56 -3.83
N PHE A 361 12.45 -12.61 -4.61
CA PHE A 361 11.79 -12.91 -5.88
C PHE A 361 10.54 -13.80 -5.74
N ALA A 362 10.23 -14.27 -4.54
CA ALA A 362 9.00 -14.99 -4.22
C ALA A 362 8.34 -14.41 -2.97
N PRO A 363 7.96 -13.11 -3.00
CA PRO A 363 7.26 -12.50 -1.88
C PRO A 363 5.90 -13.17 -1.69
N GLN A 364 5.48 -13.36 -0.44
CA GLN A 364 4.15 -13.91 -0.12
C GLN A 364 3.02 -12.92 -0.46
N ARG A 365 3.35 -11.65 -0.72
CA ARG A 365 2.42 -10.60 -1.12
C ARG A 365 2.37 -10.44 -2.63
N THR A 366 1.15 -10.27 -3.14
CA THR A 366 0.90 -9.93 -4.54
C THR A 366 1.41 -8.52 -4.83
N MET A 367 2.35 -8.42 -5.77
CA MET A 367 2.92 -7.15 -6.23
C MET A 367 2.46 -6.86 -7.66
N PRO A 368 2.22 -5.58 -8.02
CA PRO A 368 2.05 -5.23 -9.44
C PRO A 368 3.31 -5.61 -10.22
N ALA A 369 3.14 -6.23 -11.39
CA ALA A 369 4.25 -6.65 -12.23
C ALA A 369 5.18 -5.48 -12.59
N GLY A 370 6.48 -5.73 -12.58
CA GLY A 370 7.54 -4.75 -12.85
C GLY A 370 7.83 -3.80 -11.69
N THR A 371 7.18 -3.98 -10.52
CA THR A 371 7.36 -3.07 -9.39
C THR A 371 8.22 -3.66 -8.29
N ALA A 372 8.86 -2.79 -7.51
CA ALA A 372 9.54 -3.14 -6.26
C ALA A 372 8.87 -2.43 -5.09
N THR A 373 8.79 -3.07 -3.93
CA THR A 373 8.26 -2.48 -2.69
C THR A 373 9.02 -3.00 -1.47
N ILE A 374 9.05 -2.22 -0.40
CA ILE A 374 9.45 -2.72 0.91
C ILE A 374 8.37 -3.68 1.39
N CYS A 375 8.72 -4.94 1.62
CA CYS A 375 7.81 -5.94 2.17
C CYS A 375 8.20 -6.36 3.60
N ALA A 376 9.43 -6.10 4.02
CA ALA A 376 9.83 -6.29 5.39
C ALA A 376 10.96 -5.36 5.85
N LEU A 377 11.03 -5.17 7.17
CA LEU A 377 12.15 -4.55 7.86
C LEU A 377 12.55 -5.42 9.06
N ALA A 378 13.83 -5.46 9.37
CA ALA A 378 14.39 -6.22 10.48
C ALA A 378 15.10 -5.31 11.46
N VAL A 379 14.87 -5.52 12.76
CA VAL A 379 15.51 -4.80 13.84
C VAL A 379 16.31 -5.74 14.73
N GLU A 380 17.45 -5.25 15.21
CA GLU A 380 18.33 -5.99 16.12
C GLU A 380 17.69 -5.93 17.52
N SER A 381 17.41 -7.09 18.10
CA SER A 381 16.77 -7.20 19.41
C SER A 381 17.60 -8.05 20.36
N ALA A 382 17.78 -7.55 21.59
CA ALA A 382 18.43 -8.28 22.67
C ALA A 382 17.67 -9.56 23.07
N ASP A 383 16.35 -9.64 22.83
CA ASP A 383 15.51 -10.83 23.05
C ASP A 383 14.44 -10.95 21.95
N PRO A 384 14.77 -11.57 20.79
CA PRO A 384 13.83 -11.69 19.69
C PRO A 384 12.53 -12.43 20.06
N VAL A 385 12.64 -13.48 20.87
CA VAL A 385 11.49 -14.29 21.31
C VAL A 385 10.61 -13.50 22.30
N GLY A 386 11.22 -12.73 23.20
CA GLY A 386 10.50 -11.77 24.05
C GLY A 386 9.76 -10.71 23.24
N SER A 387 10.42 -10.17 22.21
CA SER A 387 9.86 -9.13 21.34
C SER A 387 8.66 -9.64 20.54
N ALA A 388 8.76 -10.85 19.99
CA ALA A 388 7.66 -11.50 19.27
C ALA A 388 6.47 -11.80 20.20
N ARG A 389 6.73 -12.33 21.41
CA ARG A 389 5.68 -12.55 22.43
C ARG A 389 5.01 -11.24 22.85
N ARG A 390 5.76 -10.14 22.96
CA ARG A 390 5.19 -8.82 23.21
C ARG A 390 4.28 -8.39 22.08
N ALA A 391 4.75 -8.49 20.83
CA ALA A 391 3.97 -8.14 19.66
C ALA A 391 2.66 -8.92 19.60
N GLU A 392 2.70 -10.23 19.83
CA GLU A 392 1.51 -11.09 19.91
C GLU A 392 0.55 -10.67 21.03
N ARG A 393 1.07 -10.36 22.22
CA ARG A 393 0.26 -9.84 23.35
C ARG A 393 -0.40 -8.49 23.06
N LEU A 394 0.19 -7.72 22.14
CA LEU A 394 -0.34 -6.46 21.62
C LEU A 394 -1.12 -6.65 20.31
N LEU A 395 -1.58 -7.88 20.04
CA LEU A 395 -2.43 -8.25 18.93
C LEU A 395 -1.81 -7.97 17.55
N ALA A 396 -0.48 -8.03 17.44
CA ALA A 396 0.18 -8.10 16.15
C ALA A 396 0.06 -9.53 15.59
N PRO A 397 -0.39 -9.72 14.34
CA PRO A 397 -0.45 -11.06 13.75
C PRO A 397 0.95 -11.66 13.63
N VAL A 398 1.15 -12.84 14.22
CA VAL A 398 2.38 -13.62 14.02
C VAL A 398 2.37 -14.21 12.61
N LEU A 399 3.43 -13.97 11.85
CA LEU A 399 3.52 -14.44 10.47
C LEU A 399 4.08 -15.87 10.43
N PRO A 400 3.32 -16.84 9.87
CA PRO A 400 3.81 -18.21 9.74
C PRO A 400 4.96 -18.26 8.73
N ARG A 401 6.06 -18.93 9.10
CA ARG A 401 7.22 -19.11 8.21
C ARG A 401 7.45 -20.58 7.91
N THR A 402 7.76 -20.84 6.64
CA THR A 402 8.33 -22.11 6.21
C THR A 402 9.85 -21.97 6.29
N ARG A 403 10.49 -22.80 7.11
CA ARG A 403 11.95 -22.88 7.24
C ARG A 403 12.41 -24.33 7.16
N GLN A 404 13.61 -24.56 6.66
CA GLN A 404 14.29 -25.84 6.85
C GLN A 404 14.86 -25.92 8.28
N GLU A 405 15.15 -27.13 8.75
CA GLU A 405 15.60 -27.37 10.14
C GLU A 405 16.91 -26.63 10.45
N GLU A 406 17.78 -26.50 9.44
CA GLU A 406 19.09 -25.83 9.49
C GLU A 406 19.02 -24.30 9.34
N GLU A 407 17.86 -23.74 8.97
CA GLU A 407 17.69 -22.29 8.81
C GLU A 407 17.41 -21.59 10.14
N ALA A 408 17.94 -20.38 10.30
CA ALA A 408 17.73 -19.56 11.48
C ALA A 408 16.24 -19.29 11.75
N ASN A 409 15.87 -19.31 13.02
CA ASN A 409 14.52 -18.96 13.45
C ASN A 409 14.37 -17.45 13.59
N LEU A 410 13.91 -16.79 12.53
CA LEU A 410 13.57 -15.37 12.54
C LEU A 410 12.11 -15.17 12.91
N GLU A 411 11.90 -14.67 14.13
CA GLU A 411 10.56 -14.30 14.61
C GLU A 411 10.06 -13.05 13.87
N SER A 412 8.80 -13.07 13.44
CA SER A 412 8.22 -11.95 12.69
C SER A 412 6.73 -11.75 12.92
N VAL A 413 6.31 -10.50 12.88
CA VAL A 413 4.91 -10.09 12.94
C VAL A 413 4.54 -9.18 11.77
N ALA A 414 3.25 -9.04 11.49
CA ALA A 414 2.76 -8.08 10.52
C ALA A 414 2.46 -6.73 11.17
N ALA A 415 2.99 -5.66 10.58
CA ALA A 415 2.49 -4.30 10.76
C ALA A 415 1.10 -4.15 10.11
N PRO A 416 0.33 -3.09 10.43
CA PRO A 416 -1.03 -2.87 9.91
C PRO A 416 -1.14 -2.89 8.39
N ASP A 417 -0.18 -2.25 7.74
CA ASP A 417 -0.05 -2.20 6.29
C ASP A 417 0.41 -3.54 5.69
N GLY A 418 0.61 -4.57 6.50
CA GLY A 418 1.10 -5.90 6.18
C GLY A 418 2.61 -6.02 5.94
N THR A 419 3.40 -4.97 6.22
CA THR A 419 4.86 -5.06 6.22
C THR A 419 5.32 -6.01 7.33
N ALA A 420 6.20 -6.96 7.01
CA ALA A 420 6.74 -7.87 8.01
C ALA A 420 7.82 -7.16 8.85
N VAL A 421 7.73 -7.29 10.17
CA VAL A 421 8.74 -6.79 11.11
C VAL A 421 9.44 -7.99 11.75
N PHE A 422 10.74 -8.11 11.46
CA PHE A 422 11.58 -9.17 12.00
C PHE A 422 12.32 -8.73 13.25
N PHE A 423 12.34 -9.60 14.24
CA PHE A 423 13.22 -9.48 15.39
C PHE A 423 14.41 -10.40 15.19
N CYS A 424 15.59 -9.81 15.02
CA CYS A 424 16.80 -10.53 14.70
C CYS A 424 17.82 -10.45 15.84
N ARG A 425 18.69 -11.45 15.90
CA ARG A 425 19.98 -11.35 16.58
C ARG A 425 21.11 -11.62 15.59
N THR A 426 21.98 -10.66 15.36
CA THR A 426 23.09 -10.78 14.42
C THR A 426 24.37 -11.19 15.14
N GLY A 427 25.11 -12.17 14.59
CA GLY A 427 26.33 -12.73 15.20
C GLY A 427 26.08 -13.97 16.08
N GLY A 428 27.17 -14.68 16.41
CA GLY A 428 27.13 -15.97 17.11
C GLY A 428 26.89 -17.17 16.19
N ASN A 429 26.81 -18.37 16.77
CA ASN A 429 26.67 -19.63 16.01
C ASN A 429 25.30 -19.76 15.29
N ASP A 430 24.26 -19.08 15.79
CA ASP A 430 22.89 -19.16 15.26
C ASP A 430 22.51 -17.92 14.42
N SER A 431 23.50 -17.23 13.84
CA SER A 431 23.24 -16.03 13.04
C SER A 431 22.47 -16.36 11.76
N TRP A 432 21.43 -15.58 11.48
CA TRP A 432 20.65 -15.67 10.23
C TRP A 432 21.46 -15.48 8.95
N LEU A 433 22.64 -14.87 9.03
CA LEU A 433 23.56 -14.77 7.89
C LEU A 433 24.05 -16.14 7.40
N ASN A 434 24.02 -17.17 8.27
CA ASN A 434 24.38 -18.54 7.92
C ASN A 434 23.38 -19.21 6.96
N ASP A 435 22.21 -18.60 6.74
CA ASP A 435 21.21 -19.07 5.78
C ASP A 435 21.56 -18.71 4.32
N PHE A 436 22.66 -17.99 4.10
CA PHE A 436 23.12 -17.53 2.79
C PHE A 436 24.43 -18.19 2.39
N ASP A 437 24.44 -18.80 1.20
CA ASP A 437 25.66 -19.29 0.57
C ASP A 437 26.44 -18.10 -0.02
N PRO A 438 27.75 -17.95 0.28
CA PRO A 438 28.56 -16.85 -0.23
C PRO A 438 28.68 -16.87 -1.75
N THR A 439 28.58 -15.71 -2.39
CA THR A 439 28.75 -15.57 -3.85
C THR A 439 30.23 -15.46 -4.27
N GLY A 440 31.14 -15.36 -3.30
CA GLY A 440 32.57 -15.11 -3.52
C GLY A 440 32.94 -13.65 -3.78
N ARG A 441 31.97 -12.72 -3.74
CA ARG A 441 32.24 -11.27 -3.74
C ARG A 441 32.39 -10.76 -2.31
N GLU A 442 33.55 -10.20 -2.00
CA GLU A 442 33.80 -9.60 -0.68
C GLU A 442 33.23 -8.18 -0.59
N VAL A 443 32.84 -7.77 0.61
CA VAL A 443 32.51 -6.37 0.91
C VAL A 443 33.81 -5.57 0.83
N GLY A 444 33.86 -4.54 -0.02
CA GLY A 444 35.04 -3.69 -0.15
C GLY A 444 35.45 -3.06 1.20
N SER A 445 36.76 -2.91 1.43
CA SER A 445 37.30 -2.38 2.70
C SER A 445 36.97 -0.91 2.96
N ASP A 446 36.75 -0.13 1.90
CA ASP A 446 36.45 1.30 1.96
C ASP A 446 34.93 1.50 1.75
N ALA A 447 34.15 1.24 2.79
CA ALA A 447 32.70 1.38 2.73
C ALA A 447 32.28 2.85 2.71
N LEU A 448 31.60 3.27 1.64
CA LEU A 448 31.02 4.62 1.53
C LEU A 448 29.77 4.78 2.41
N LEU A 449 29.03 3.69 2.57
CA LEU A 449 27.84 3.62 3.41
C LEU A 449 28.15 2.78 4.64
N THR A 450 27.84 3.33 5.82
CA THR A 450 28.18 2.71 7.11
C THR A 450 27.02 1.86 7.65
N GLY A 451 25.77 2.23 7.37
CA GLY A 451 24.58 1.52 7.85
C GLY A 451 23.28 2.06 7.26
N THR A 452 22.14 1.57 7.75
CA THR A 452 20.80 2.11 7.44
C THR A 452 20.42 3.17 8.48
N ASP A 453 20.13 4.39 8.03
CA ASP A 453 19.71 5.50 8.91
C ASP A 453 18.25 5.38 9.29
N HIS A 454 17.37 5.27 8.28
CA HIS A 454 15.92 5.15 8.47
C HIS A 454 15.25 4.46 7.29
N VAL A 455 14.06 3.92 7.55
CA VAL A 455 13.17 3.36 6.53
C VAL A 455 11.92 4.21 6.44
N SER A 456 11.52 4.58 5.22
CA SER A 456 10.36 5.43 4.95
C SER A 456 9.29 4.64 4.22
N LEU A 457 8.15 4.49 4.90
CA LEU A 457 6.97 3.79 4.41
C LEU A 457 5.91 4.81 3.99
N THR A 458 5.14 4.44 2.96
CA THR A 458 3.93 5.17 2.60
C THR A 458 2.73 4.32 2.97
N GLU A 459 1.94 4.85 3.90
CA GLU A 459 0.74 4.25 4.45
C GLU A 459 -0.51 4.71 3.67
N PRO A 460 -1.49 3.82 3.46
CA PRO A 460 -2.86 4.24 3.24
C PRO A 460 -3.30 5.20 4.35
N VAL A 461 -4.22 6.12 4.03
CA VAL A 461 -4.75 7.06 5.03
C VAL A 461 -5.41 6.30 6.19
N ASP A 462 -6.02 5.15 5.89
CA ASP A 462 -6.72 4.32 6.87
C ASP A 462 -5.78 3.63 7.88
N ASP A 463 -4.54 3.35 7.47
CA ASP A 463 -3.56 2.63 8.30
C ASP A 463 -2.57 3.57 9.01
N PHE A 464 -2.52 4.85 8.66
CA PHE A 464 -1.47 5.77 9.10
C PHE A 464 -1.36 5.92 10.64
N ASP A 465 -2.47 6.18 11.33
CA ASP A 465 -2.48 6.32 12.79
C ASP A 465 -2.28 4.96 13.49
N GLN A 466 -2.82 3.90 12.90
CA GLN A 466 -2.67 2.53 13.38
C GLN A 466 -1.20 2.07 13.28
N ALA A 467 -0.50 2.38 12.19
CA ALA A 467 0.92 2.07 11.99
C ALA A 467 1.79 2.78 13.03
N ALA A 468 1.52 4.06 13.30
CA ALA A 468 2.23 4.80 14.34
C ALA A 468 2.04 4.18 15.73
N LEU A 469 0.80 3.82 16.09
CA LEU A 469 0.52 3.13 17.36
C LEU A 469 1.18 1.75 17.42
N PHE A 470 1.20 0.99 16.31
CA PHE A 470 1.89 -0.28 16.22
C PHE A 470 3.39 -0.13 16.53
N TYR A 471 4.11 0.75 15.84
CA TYR A 471 5.55 0.93 16.07
C TYR A 471 5.84 1.48 17.47
N ARG A 472 4.97 2.35 18.01
CA ARG A 472 5.10 2.83 19.40
C ARG A 472 4.93 1.71 20.42
N SER A 473 3.85 0.94 20.32
CA SER A 473 3.51 -0.07 21.33
C SER A 473 4.34 -1.34 21.19
N VAL A 474 4.54 -1.85 19.98
CA VAL A 474 5.24 -3.11 19.72
C VAL A 474 6.76 -2.95 19.82
N LEU A 475 7.32 -1.93 19.18
CA LEU A 475 8.77 -1.69 19.16
C LEU A 475 9.25 -0.72 20.24
N GLY A 476 8.34 -0.05 20.96
CA GLY A 476 8.73 0.95 21.96
C GLY A 476 9.24 2.27 21.36
N LEU A 477 8.95 2.54 20.09
CA LEU A 477 9.40 3.78 19.45
C LEU A 477 8.60 4.99 19.95
N GLN A 478 9.24 6.14 20.01
CA GLN A 478 8.63 7.44 20.28
C GLN A 478 8.29 8.10 18.95
N ALA A 479 6.99 8.36 18.74
CA ALA A 479 6.51 9.05 17.55
C ALA A 479 6.53 10.56 17.74
N THR A 480 6.97 11.30 16.71
CA THR A 480 6.87 12.76 16.67
C THR A 480 5.43 13.20 16.39
N GLN A 481 5.14 14.49 16.54
CA GLN A 481 3.87 15.04 16.06
C GLN A 481 3.75 14.89 14.54
N THR A 482 2.51 14.73 14.07
CA THR A 482 2.19 14.69 12.64
C THR A 482 2.50 16.04 12.01
N THR A 483 3.32 16.02 10.97
CA THR A 483 3.63 17.21 10.18
C THR A 483 2.88 17.15 8.85
N THR A 484 2.21 18.24 8.49
CA THR A 484 1.58 18.39 7.17
C THR A 484 2.54 19.06 6.20
N LEU A 485 2.88 18.38 5.12
CA LEU A 485 3.84 18.82 4.11
C LEU A 485 3.11 19.27 2.83
N PRO A 486 3.30 20.52 2.36
CA PRO A 486 2.76 21.00 1.09
C PRO A 486 3.60 20.46 -0.07
N ALA A 487 3.24 19.29 -0.59
CA ALA A 487 3.89 18.72 -1.76
C ALA A 487 3.33 19.27 -3.08
N PRO A 488 4.09 19.21 -4.20
CA PRO A 488 3.62 19.64 -5.52
C PRO A 488 2.33 18.96 -6.03
N PHE A 489 1.87 17.91 -5.35
CA PHE A 489 0.71 17.10 -5.72
C PHE A 489 -0.40 17.09 -4.66
N GLY A 490 -0.26 17.86 -3.58
CA GLY A 490 -1.22 17.92 -2.49
C GLY A 490 -0.56 17.94 -1.11
N LEU A 491 -1.37 17.93 -0.07
CA LEU A 491 -0.90 17.79 1.31
C LEU A 491 -0.59 16.32 1.59
N LEU A 492 0.56 16.09 2.23
CA LEU A 492 0.96 14.79 2.76
C LEU A 492 1.08 14.94 4.28
N HIS A 493 0.70 13.90 5.02
CA HIS A 493 0.98 13.82 6.45
C HIS A 493 2.19 12.92 6.63
N SER A 494 3.10 13.34 7.50
CA SER A 494 4.32 12.60 7.83
C SER A 494 4.48 12.50 9.33
N ARG A 495 4.88 11.32 9.82
CA ARG A 495 5.16 11.05 11.23
C ARG A 495 6.42 10.20 11.33
N ALA A 496 7.40 10.67 12.08
CA ALA A 496 8.60 9.88 12.36
C ALA A 496 8.46 9.14 13.69
N ALA A 497 9.07 7.97 13.79
CA ALA A 497 9.14 7.16 15.01
C ALA A 497 10.58 6.67 15.24
N THR A 498 11.09 6.82 16.46
CA THR A 498 12.47 6.41 16.82
C THR A 498 12.58 5.96 18.27
N ASP A 499 13.52 5.07 18.58
CA ASP A 499 13.86 4.72 19.95
C ASP A 499 14.68 5.85 20.61
N SER A 500 14.84 5.78 21.93
CA SER A 500 15.53 6.83 22.70
C SER A 500 17.02 6.97 22.40
N ALA A 501 17.67 5.91 21.90
CA ALA A 501 19.07 5.97 21.45
C ALA A 501 19.19 6.36 19.97
N HIS A 502 18.06 6.50 19.26
CA HIS A 502 17.99 6.77 17.84
C HIS A 502 18.77 5.75 16.98
N HIS A 503 18.76 4.48 17.37
CA HIS A 503 19.33 3.40 16.58
C HIS A 503 18.37 2.93 15.48
N VAL A 504 17.06 2.94 15.76
CA VAL A 504 16.00 2.59 14.82
C VAL A 504 15.14 3.83 14.55
N ARG A 505 15.03 4.17 13.27
CA ARG A 505 14.20 5.27 12.77
C ARG A 505 13.27 4.78 11.65
N ILE A 506 12.00 5.12 11.76
CA ILE A 506 10.97 4.83 10.75
C ILE A 506 10.21 6.14 10.45
N SER A 507 10.04 6.46 9.17
CA SER A 507 9.19 7.57 8.73
C SER A 507 7.93 7.02 8.05
N LEU A 508 6.76 7.47 8.49
CA LEU A 508 5.47 7.11 7.92
C LEU A 508 4.94 8.31 7.15
N ASN A 509 4.45 8.10 5.93
CA ASN A 509 3.89 9.14 5.08
C ASN A 509 2.53 8.71 4.53
N THR A 510 1.55 9.60 4.42
CA THR A 510 0.28 9.26 3.77
C THR A 510 0.40 9.23 2.25
N ALA A 511 -0.31 8.31 1.61
CA ALA A 511 -0.48 8.35 0.16
C ALA A 511 -1.33 9.58 -0.25
N PRO A 512 -0.95 10.34 -1.30
CA PRO A 512 -1.75 11.47 -1.77
C PRO A 512 -3.11 10.99 -2.33
N LEU A 513 -4.21 11.36 -1.66
CA LEU A 513 -5.59 11.08 -2.08
C LEU A 513 -5.97 11.88 -3.33
N ARG A 514 -5.71 11.40 -4.55
CA ARG A 514 -6.07 12.13 -5.80
C ARG A 514 -6.57 11.23 -6.94
N ARG A 515 -7.45 11.79 -7.79
CA ARG A 515 -8.07 11.16 -8.98
C ARG A 515 -7.84 12.02 -10.23
N GLY A 516 -7.76 11.40 -11.42
CA GLY A 516 -7.67 12.11 -12.72
C GLY A 516 -6.24 12.37 -13.23
N TYR A 517 -6.11 13.16 -14.31
CA TYR A 517 -4.86 13.39 -15.07
C TYR A 517 -3.70 14.02 -14.28
N TRP A 518 -3.96 14.54 -13.08
CA TRP A 518 -2.99 15.19 -12.21
C TRP A 518 -2.51 14.28 -11.07
N SER A 519 -3.00 13.04 -11.01
CA SER A 519 -2.56 12.04 -10.04
C SER A 519 -1.05 11.81 -10.16
N PRO A 520 -0.32 11.69 -9.03
CA PRO A 520 1.09 11.34 -9.09
C PRO A 520 1.20 9.97 -9.75
N GLY A 521 1.92 9.86 -10.87
CA GLY A 521 2.01 8.58 -11.55
C GLY A 521 2.97 7.59 -10.88
N VAL A 522 3.40 7.90 -9.64
CA VAL A 522 3.76 6.89 -8.65
C VAL A 522 2.90 7.13 -7.40
N PRO A 523 2.00 6.21 -7.04
CA PRO A 523 1.01 6.46 -5.99
C PRO A 523 1.54 6.32 -4.56
N SER A 524 2.56 5.50 -4.31
CA SER A 524 3.08 5.24 -2.95
C SER A 524 4.60 5.05 -2.98
N PRO A 525 5.38 6.15 -3.08
CA PRO A 525 6.83 6.06 -3.11
C PRO A 525 7.38 5.68 -1.73
N GLN A 526 8.35 4.77 -1.66
CA GLN A 526 9.01 4.34 -0.42
C GLN A 526 10.52 4.53 -0.56
N HIS A 527 11.22 4.71 0.55
CA HIS A 527 12.67 4.84 0.49
C HIS A 527 13.40 4.27 1.68
N ILE A 528 14.68 4.00 1.46
CA ILE A 528 15.62 3.53 2.46
C ILE A 528 16.78 4.53 2.46
N ALA A 529 17.10 5.05 3.63
CA ALA A 529 18.19 5.99 3.83
C ALA A 529 19.41 5.29 4.42
N PHE A 530 20.58 5.59 3.89
CA PHE A 530 21.86 5.02 4.34
C PHE A 530 22.76 6.09 4.93
N THR A 531 23.43 5.78 6.04
CA THR A 531 24.37 6.69 6.70
C THR A 531 25.72 6.70 5.98
N THR A 532 26.35 7.87 5.89
CA THR A 532 27.72 8.08 5.40
C THR A 532 28.46 9.06 6.32
N ASP A 533 29.78 8.89 6.44
CA ASP A 533 30.64 9.81 7.18
C ASP A 533 30.95 11.09 6.38
N ASP A 534 30.92 11.01 5.04
CA ASP A 534 31.13 12.13 4.12
C ASP A 534 30.17 12.06 2.92
N ALA A 535 29.16 12.95 2.88
CA ALA A 535 28.19 12.99 1.79
C ALA A 535 28.79 13.43 0.45
N ILE A 536 29.83 14.27 0.46
CA ILE A 536 30.47 14.81 -0.74
C ILE A 536 31.37 13.76 -1.41
N GLU A 537 32.11 12.97 -0.64
CA GLU A 537 32.89 11.88 -1.19
C GLU A 537 31.99 10.73 -1.66
N SER A 538 30.98 10.37 -0.88
CA SER A 538 30.01 9.34 -1.26
C SER A 538 29.27 9.66 -2.56
N VAL A 539 28.79 10.90 -2.74
CA VAL A 539 28.09 11.29 -3.98
C VAL A 539 29.03 11.29 -5.20
N LYS A 540 30.31 11.66 -5.05
CA LYS A 540 31.31 11.61 -6.13
C LYS A 540 31.58 10.17 -6.56
N ALA A 541 31.82 9.28 -5.59
CA ALA A 541 32.10 7.88 -5.84
C ALA A 541 30.90 7.19 -6.51
N MET A 542 29.68 7.43 -6.02
CA MET A 542 28.46 6.90 -6.63
C MET A 542 28.23 7.41 -8.05
N ARG A 543 28.55 8.68 -8.36
CA ARG A 543 28.51 9.18 -9.74
C ARG A 543 29.52 8.48 -10.64
N ALA A 544 30.72 8.20 -10.14
CA ALA A 544 31.73 7.46 -10.89
C ALA A 544 31.29 6.01 -11.18
N LEU A 545 30.50 5.41 -10.28
CA LEU A 545 29.87 4.11 -10.46
C LEU A 545 28.58 4.14 -11.31
N GLY A 546 28.14 5.32 -11.76
CA GLY A 546 26.96 5.48 -12.62
C GLY A 546 25.63 5.49 -11.87
N ALA A 547 25.61 5.81 -10.57
CA ALA A 547 24.37 5.94 -9.82
C ALA A 547 23.47 7.05 -10.42
N PRO A 548 22.18 6.76 -10.70
CA PRO A 548 21.27 7.78 -11.18
C PRO A 548 20.83 8.64 -9.99
N LEU A 549 21.58 9.71 -9.74
CA LEU A 549 21.32 10.65 -8.66
C LEU A 549 20.33 11.74 -9.08
N LEU A 550 19.43 12.08 -8.17
CA LEU A 550 18.38 13.08 -8.42
C LEU A 550 18.99 14.48 -8.51
N ARG A 551 18.72 15.18 -9.62
CA ARG A 551 19.18 16.56 -9.80
C ARG A 551 18.27 17.54 -9.07
N ILE A 552 18.86 18.32 -8.17
CA ILE A 552 18.19 19.40 -7.44
C ILE A 552 18.29 20.71 -8.23
N PRO A 553 17.24 21.57 -8.26
CA PRO A 553 17.27 22.84 -8.99
C PRO A 553 18.20 23.88 -8.33
N ASP A 554 18.86 24.71 -9.15
CA ASP A 554 19.76 25.77 -8.69
C ASP A 554 19.10 26.76 -7.71
N ASN A 555 17.82 27.06 -7.91
CA ASN A 555 17.04 27.95 -7.03
C ASN A 555 17.03 27.50 -5.56
N TYR A 556 17.16 26.20 -5.28
CA TYR A 556 17.26 25.69 -3.91
C TYR A 556 18.52 26.22 -3.21
N TYR A 557 19.64 26.26 -3.93
CA TYR A 557 20.93 26.73 -3.39
C TYR A 557 20.99 28.25 -3.26
N ASP A 558 20.33 28.97 -4.16
CA ASP A 558 20.17 30.43 -4.05
C ASP A 558 19.38 30.81 -2.79
N ASP A 559 18.28 30.08 -2.51
CA ASP A 559 17.50 30.23 -1.26
C ASP A 559 18.31 29.82 -0.02
N LEU A 560 19.07 28.73 -0.11
CA LEU A 560 19.89 28.23 0.99
C LEU A 560 20.96 29.25 1.41
N ASP A 561 21.65 29.86 0.45
CA ASP A 561 22.66 30.90 0.69
C ASP A 561 22.05 32.12 1.38
N ALA A 562 20.87 32.54 0.90
CA ALA A 562 20.13 33.67 1.47
C ALA A 562 19.69 33.43 2.92
N ARG A 563 19.40 32.17 3.31
CA ARG A 563 18.90 31.83 4.65
C ARG A 563 19.98 31.49 5.67
N LEU A 564 21.05 30.78 5.30
CA LEU A 564 21.93 30.10 6.27
C LEU A 564 23.40 30.55 6.28
N THR A 565 23.82 31.44 5.37
CA THR A 565 25.20 31.98 5.26
C THR A 565 26.28 30.89 5.44
N LEU A 566 26.22 29.86 4.59
CA LEU A 566 27.13 28.72 4.64
C LEU A 566 28.50 29.05 4.02
N PRO A 567 29.58 28.32 4.37
CA PRO A 567 30.86 28.44 3.68
C PRO A 567 30.69 28.25 2.17
N GLN A 568 31.28 29.14 1.37
CA GLN A 568 31.08 29.15 -0.08
C GLN A 568 31.56 27.88 -0.78
N ASP A 569 32.64 27.25 -0.28
CA ASP A 569 33.14 25.99 -0.81
C ASP A 569 32.14 24.85 -0.59
N LEU A 570 31.49 24.82 0.59
CA LEU A 570 30.46 23.84 0.90
C LEU A 570 29.21 24.05 0.02
N LEU A 571 28.74 25.30 -0.09
CA LEU A 571 27.59 25.63 -0.94
C LEU A 571 27.84 25.25 -2.42
N THR A 572 29.03 25.51 -2.91
CA THR A 572 29.45 25.16 -4.28
C THR A 572 29.46 23.65 -4.48
N ALA A 573 30.03 22.90 -3.54
CA ALA A 573 30.05 21.44 -3.59
C ALA A 573 28.63 20.85 -3.55
N MET A 574 27.77 21.36 -2.66
CA MET A 574 26.38 20.91 -2.56
C MET A 574 25.60 21.17 -3.85
N ARG A 575 25.75 22.37 -4.44
CA ARG A 575 25.14 22.72 -5.74
C ARG A 575 25.61 21.80 -6.85
N GLN A 576 26.92 21.60 -6.97
CA GLN A 576 27.50 20.75 -7.99
C GLN A 576 27.01 19.31 -7.91
N HIS A 577 26.84 18.78 -6.69
CA HIS A 577 26.52 17.38 -6.48
C HIS A 577 25.05 17.09 -6.21
N SER A 578 24.18 18.11 -6.13
CA SER A 578 22.76 17.98 -5.81
C SER A 578 22.50 17.51 -4.37
N ILE A 579 23.35 17.91 -3.43
CA ILE A 579 23.19 17.66 -1.98
C ILE A 579 22.22 18.70 -1.41
N LEU A 580 21.26 18.25 -0.62
CA LEU A 580 20.36 19.06 0.17
C LEU A 580 20.93 19.21 1.60
N TYR A 581 20.54 20.27 2.28
CA TYR A 581 21.05 20.65 3.58
C TYR A 581 19.93 21.09 4.53
N ASP A 582 20.07 20.73 5.81
CA ASP A 582 19.29 21.28 6.91
C ASP A 582 20.17 21.49 8.16
N ARG A 583 19.74 22.38 9.05
CA ARG A 583 20.43 22.67 10.32
C ARG A 583 19.43 23.05 11.39
N ASP A 584 19.57 22.44 12.56
CA ASP A 584 18.90 22.86 13.79
C ASP A 584 19.92 23.38 14.81
N GLN A 585 19.51 23.52 16.07
CA GLN A 585 20.37 24.01 17.15
C GLN A 585 21.42 22.96 17.60
N ASP A 586 21.21 21.69 17.26
CA ASP A 586 21.94 20.53 17.79
C ASP A 586 22.88 19.91 16.73
N GLY A 587 22.66 20.19 15.44
CA GLY A 587 23.55 19.72 14.38
C GLY A 587 23.14 20.11 12.95
N GLU A 588 23.81 19.47 11.99
CA GLU A 588 23.62 19.67 10.55
C GLU A 588 23.28 18.35 9.87
N TYR A 589 22.58 18.43 8.75
CA TYR A 589 22.11 17.29 7.97
C TYR A 589 22.36 17.50 6.49
N LEU A 590 23.20 16.67 5.91
CA LEU A 590 23.46 16.65 4.47
C LEU A 590 22.85 15.38 3.90
N HIS A 591 22.09 15.50 2.83
CA HIS A 591 21.48 14.34 2.20
C HIS A 591 21.28 14.50 0.70
N PHE A 592 21.26 13.38 -0.02
CA PHE A 592 20.92 13.35 -1.43
C PHE A 592 20.15 12.08 -1.77
N TYR A 593 19.43 12.14 -2.89
CA TYR A 593 18.53 11.08 -3.32
C TYR A 593 18.94 10.48 -4.66
N THR A 594 18.60 9.22 -4.87
CA THR A 594 18.60 8.63 -6.21
C THR A 594 17.36 9.03 -7.00
N GLU A 595 17.33 8.72 -8.29
CA GLU A 595 16.09 8.60 -9.05
C GLU A 595 15.22 7.44 -8.52
N MET A 596 13.97 7.34 -9.00
CA MET A 596 13.09 6.24 -8.62
C MET A 596 13.35 5.00 -9.48
N PHE A 597 13.38 3.85 -8.81
CA PHE A 597 13.58 2.53 -9.39
C PHE A 597 12.33 1.67 -9.21
N GLY A 598 12.05 0.77 -10.16
CA GLY A 598 10.97 -0.22 -10.03
C GLY A 598 9.61 0.41 -9.70
N SER A 599 9.36 1.62 -10.21
CA SER A 599 8.17 2.46 -10.02
C SER A 599 7.89 3.04 -8.63
N ARG A 600 8.47 2.56 -7.52
CA ARG A 600 8.15 3.08 -6.15
C ARG A 600 9.34 3.33 -5.24
N ILE A 601 10.43 2.58 -5.41
CA ILE A 601 11.60 2.64 -4.52
C ILE A 601 12.57 3.73 -4.96
N PHE A 602 13.14 4.46 -4.02
CA PHE A 602 14.35 5.24 -4.23
C PHE A 602 15.21 5.15 -2.96
N PHE A 603 16.47 5.58 -3.05
CA PHE A 603 17.40 5.56 -1.92
C PHE A 603 17.80 6.98 -1.56
N GLU A 604 18.10 7.16 -0.28
CA GLU A 604 18.65 8.39 0.30
C GLU A 604 20.01 8.06 0.91
N VAL A 605 20.95 9.00 0.83
CA VAL A 605 22.22 8.91 1.54
C VAL A 605 22.34 10.13 2.43
N VAL A 606 22.68 9.92 3.69
CA VAL A 606 22.57 10.92 4.75
C VAL A 606 23.84 11.01 5.58
N GLN A 607 24.24 12.22 5.91
CA GLN A 607 25.31 12.53 6.84
C GLN A 607 24.71 13.41 7.95
N ARG A 608 24.75 12.91 9.18
CA ARG A 608 24.37 13.65 10.39
C ARG A 608 25.64 14.19 11.04
N VAL A 609 25.71 15.49 11.24
CA VAL A 609 26.82 16.16 11.93
C VAL A 609 26.31 16.70 13.27
N GLY A 610 27.04 16.44 14.36
CA GLY A 610 26.56 16.77 15.70
C GLY A 610 25.41 15.85 16.12
N ASN A 611 24.42 16.41 16.82
CA ASN A 611 23.29 15.66 17.38
C ASN A 611 21.99 15.86 16.57
N TYR A 612 22.09 16.16 15.27
CA TYR A 612 20.91 16.37 14.42
C TYR A 612 19.99 15.14 14.40
N ALA A 613 18.79 15.28 14.95
CA ALA A 613 17.83 14.19 15.10
C ALA A 613 16.69 14.20 14.05
N GLY A 614 16.58 15.27 13.25
CA GLY A 614 15.54 15.44 12.24
C GLY A 614 15.68 14.56 10.99
N TYR A 615 14.89 14.86 9.96
CA TYR A 615 14.86 14.10 8.68
C TYR A 615 15.03 15.04 7.47
N GLY A 616 15.71 16.18 7.68
CA GLY A 616 15.78 17.28 6.73
C GLY A 616 14.60 18.25 6.85
N SER A 617 14.76 19.42 6.22
CA SER A 617 13.72 20.46 6.27
C SER A 617 12.42 19.99 5.60
N SER A 618 11.27 20.51 6.03
CA SER A 618 9.96 20.23 5.40
C SER A 618 9.94 20.57 3.90
N ASN A 619 10.73 21.57 3.48
CA ASN A 619 10.89 21.95 2.09
C ASN A 619 11.69 20.92 1.26
N SER A 620 12.60 20.16 1.88
CA SER A 620 13.42 19.15 1.19
C SER A 620 12.54 18.09 0.51
N ALA A 621 11.47 17.65 1.18
CA ALA A 621 10.52 16.69 0.64
C ALA A 621 9.80 17.22 -0.61
N ALA A 622 9.34 18.48 -0.57
CA ALA A 622 8.67 19.10 -1.71
C ALA A 622 9.61 19.28 -2.92
N VAL A 623 10.86 19.70 -2.65
CA VAL A 623 11.91 19.84 -3.68
C VAL A 623 12.22 18.49 -4.33
N ARG A 624 12.44 17.44 -3.53
CA ARG A 624 12.67 16.06 -4.00
C ARG A 624 11.52 15.58 -4.89
N MET A 625 10.27 15.73 -4.44
CA MET A 625 9.10 15.30 -5.21
C MET A 625 8.98 16.02 -6.55
N ALA A 626 9.25 17.33 -6.59
CA ALA A 626 9.27 18.10 -7.83
C ALA A 626 10.39 17.63 -8.77
N ALA A 627 11.57 17.33 -8.23
CA ALA A 627 12.71 16.82 -8.99
C ALA A 627 12.41 15.44 -9.60
N HIS A 628 11.85 14.49 -8.83
CA HIS A 628 11.43 13.18 -9.36
C HIS A 628 10.41 13.33 -10.48
N ARG A 629 9.42 14.23 -10.31
CA ARG A 629 8.45 14.53 -11.37
C ARG A 629 9.14 15.00 -12.64
N ARG A 630 10.04 15.96 -12.50
CA ARG A 630 10.74 16.56 -13.65
C ARG A 630 11.59 15.52 -14.36
N ARG A 631 12.32 14.69 -13.62
CA ARG A 631 13.13 13.63 -14.20
C ARG A 631 12.26 12.64 -14.97
N ARG A 632 11.17 12.18 -14.36
CA ARG A 632 10.18 11.32 -15.05
C ARG A 632 9.66 11.97 -16.33
N LEU A 633 9.26 13.24 -16.29
CA LEU A 633 8.81 13.98 -17.48
C LEU A 633 9.92 14.16 -18.52
N ALA A 634 11.19 14.32 -18.11
CA ALA A 634 12.33 14.41 -19.01
C ALA A 634 12.56 13.07 -19.72
N THR A 635 12.51 11.95 -18.99
CA THR A 635 12.53 10.60 -19.59
C THR A 635 11.42 10.44 -20.62
N LEU A 636 10.19 10.89 -20.31
CA LEU A 636 9.05 10.87 -21.24
C LEU A 636 9.26 11.78 -22.47
N ARG A 637 9.93 12.94 -22.29
CA ARG A 637 10.19 13.92 -23.37
C ARG A 637 11.33 13.50 -24.29
N GLU A 638 12.41 12.94 -23.74
CA GLU A 638 13.52 12.36 -24.47
C GLU A 638 13.03 11.22 -25.39
N THR A 639 11.97 10.53 -24.99
CA THR A 639 11.28 9.54 -25.83
C THR A 639 10.26 10.11 -26.83
N SER A 640 9.89 11.40 -26.80
CA SER A 640 8.73 11.96 -27.54
C SER A 640 9.00 13.04 -28.59
N THR A 641 10.23 13.51 -28.83
CA THR A 641 10.47 14.63 -29.79
C THR A 641 10.74 14.17 -31.23
N SER A 642 9.70 14.15 -32.07
CA SER A 642 9.64 14.73 -33.44
C SER A 642 8.41 14.20 -34.21
N ALA A 643 7.45 15.07 -34.56
CA ALA A 643 6.28 14.67 -35.34
C ALA A 643 5.89 15.76 -36.36
N GLY A 644 5.66 15.36 -37.61
CA GLY A 644 5.04 16.18 -38.65
C GLY A 644 4.68 15.39 -39.92
N GLY A 645 3.37 15.19 -40.15
CA GLY A 645 2.69 15.24 -41.46
C GLY A 645 2.74 14.03 -42.42
N ASP A 646 1.65 13.26 -42.41
CA ASP A 646 0.82 12.71 -43.51
C ASP A 646 1.46 11.86 -44.65
N ASP A 647 1.92 10.66 -44.26
CA ASP A 647 2.06 9.46 -45.11
C ASP A 647 2.04 8.23 -44.16
N ARG A 648 0.93 8.02 -43.45
CA ARG A 648 0.91 7.18 -42.24
C ARG A 648 0.48 5.75 -42.51
N HIS A 649 1.30 4.77 -42.10
CA HIS A 649 0.89 3.37 -42.06
C HIS A 649 -0.28 3.14 -41.07
N ASP A 650 -1.09 2.11 -41.33
CA ASP A 650 -2.06 1.61 -40.36
C ASP A 650 -1.32 0.79 -39.29
N TYR A 651 -1.48 1.18 -38.02
CA TYR A 651 -0.81 0.52 -36.90
C TYR A 651 -1.81 -0.25 -36.02
N SER A 652 -1.41 -1.47 -35.63
CA SER A 652 -2.08 -2.29 -34.61
C SER A 652 -1.26 -2.35 -33.33
N LEU A 653 -1.91 -2.28 -32.17
CA LEU A 653 -1.27 -2.56 -30.89
C LEU A 653 -1.34 -4.06 -30.63
N ALA A 654 -0.23 -4.79 -30.82
CA ALA A 654 -0.17 -6.21 -30.45
C ALA A 654 -0.24 -6.34 -28.92
N HIS A 655 -0.96 -7.34 -28.42
CA HIS A 655 -1.24 -7.47 -26.99
C HIS A 655 0.06 -7.64 -26.18
N LEU A 656 1.05 -8.35 -26.74
CA LEU A 656 2.33 -8.60 -26.06
C LEU A 656 3.11 -7.31 -25.70
N THR A 657 2.86 -6.21 -26.41
CA THR A 657 3.43 -4.87 -26.13
C THR A 657 2.88 -4.24 -24.84
N ALA A 658 1.72 -4.70 -24.37
CA ALA A 658 1.03 -4.17 -23.19
C ALA A 658 0.30 -5.29 -22.42
N LEU A 659 0.98 -6.42 -22.22
CA LEU A 659 0.41 -7.69 -21.74
C LEU A 659 -0.30 -7.62 -20.39
N SER A 660 -0.03 -6.61 -19.57
CA SER A 660 -0.67 -6.41 -18.27
C SER A 660 -2.08 -5.81 -18.36
N LEU A 661 -2.49 -5.29 -19.52
CA LEU A 661 -3.80 -4.64 -19.69
C LEU A 661 -4.87 -5.68 -20.01
N SER A 662 -6.04 -5.56 -19.37
CA SER A 662 -7.20 -6.34 -19.82
C SER A 662 -7.63 -5.93 -21.24
N PRO A 663 -8.34 -6.77 -22.01
CA PRO A 663 -8.77 -6.44 -23.37
C PRO A 663 -9.51 -5.09 -23.50
N PRO A 664 -10.45 -4.70 -22.62
CA PRO A 664 -11.04 -3.36 -22.69
C PRO A 664 -10.03 -2.23 -22.41
N GLU A 665 -9.09 -2.42 -21.49
CA GLU A 665 -8.06 -1.42 -21.19
C GLU A 665 -7.06 -1.27 -22.33
N LEU A 666 -6.73 -2.37 -23.01
CA LEU A 666 -5.88 -2.39 -24.19
C LEU A 666 -6.53 -1.62 -25.35
N VAL A 667 -7.83 -1.82 -25.58
CA VAL A 667 -8.59 -1.05 -26.58
C VAL A 667 -8.56 0.44 -26.27
N SER A 668 -8.75 0.82 -25.00
CA SER A 668 -8.60 2.21 -24.57
C SER A 668 -7.19 2.75 -24.82
N ALA A 669 -6.15 1.98 -24.47
CA ALA A 669 -4.76 2.38 -24.68
C ALA A 669 -4.43 2.58 -26.17
N ALA A 670 -4.93 1.68 -27.03
CA ALA A 670 -4.80 1.78 -28.47
C ALA A 670 -5.46 3.05 -29.02
N ALA A 671 -6.70 3.33 -28.61
CA ALA A 671 -7.43 4.53 -28.99
C ALA A 671 -6.72 5.82 -28.55
N ASP A 672 -6.31 5.89 -27.28
CA ASP A 672 -5.66 7.07 -26.70
C ASP A 672 -4.31 7.37 -27.38
N ALA A 673 -3.57 6.34 -27.79
CA ALA A 673 -2.30 6.48 -28.51
C ALA A 673 -2.47 6.69 -30.03
N GLY A 674 -3.69 6.52 -30.56
CA GLY A 674 -4.04 6.72 -31.96
C GLY A 674 -3.69 5.55 -32.87
N TYR A 675 -3.69 4.31 -32.36
CA TYR A 675 -3.70 3.11 -33.19
C TYR A 675 -5.03 3.02 -33.96
N ARG A 676 -5.03 2.29 -35.08
CA ARG A 676 -6.27 1.94 -35.78
C ARG A 676 -6.81 0.60 -35.31
N TYR A 677 -5.89 -0.31 -35.00
CA TYR A 677 -6.18 -1.70 -34.71
C TYR A 677 -5.64 -2.13 -33.34
N VAL A 678 -6.16 -3.26 -32.85
CA VAL A 678 -5.61 -4.00 -31.71
C VAL A 678 -5.52 -5.50 -32.02
N GLY A 679 -4.48 -6.15 -31.52
CA GLY A 679 -4.35 -7.61 -31.48
C GLY A 679 -4.76 -8.15 -30.11
N LEU A 680 -5.55 -9.22 -30.07
CA LEU A 680 -6.10 -9.75 -28.81
C LEU A 680 -5.59 -11.16 -28.50
N ARG A 681 -4.87 -11.27 -27.38
CA ARG A 681 -4.41 -12.54 -26.84
C ARG A 681 -5.47 -13.21 -25.97
N MET A 682 -5.91 -14.40 -26.36
CA MET A 682 -6.96 -15.18 -25.67
C MET A 682 -6.44 -16.49 -25.06
N THR A 683 -5.18 -16.84 -25.31
CA THR A 683 -4.54 -18.06 -24.79
C THR A 683 -3.30 -17.70 -23.98
N ARG A 684 -3.04 -18.48 -22.92
CA ARG A 684 -1.78 -18.39 -22.17
C ARG A 684 -0.71 -19.22 -22.88
N VAL A 685 0.47 -18.63 -23.09
CA VAL A 685 1.62 -19.38 -23.64
C VAL A 685 2.56 -19.84 -22.51
N THR A 686 2.58 -19.14 -21.38
CA THR A 686 3.30 -19.55 -20.17
C THR A 686 2.39 -19.53 -18.94
N SER A 687 2.79 -20.23 -17.87
CA SER A 687 2.02 -20.31 -16.61
C SER A 687 2.01 -19.01 -15.81
N HIS A 688 2.94 -18.09 -16.08
CA HIS A 688 3.15 -16.85 -15.32
C HIS A 688 2.53 -15.61 -15.98
N GLU A 689 1.96 -15.75 -17.18
CA GLU A 689 1.32 -14.65 -17.89
C GLU A 689 -0.11 -14.36 -17.36
N PRO A 690 -0.52 -13.07 -17.34
CA PRO A 690 -1.91 -12.70 -17.12
C PRO A 690 -2.82 -13.45 -18.10
N HIS A 691 -3.93 -13.99 -17.59
CA HIS A 691 -4.93 -14.65 -18.43
C HIS A 691 -6.23 -13.89 -18.41
N HIS A 692 -6.62 -13.44 -19.59
CA HIS A 692 -7.91 -12.83 -19.83
C HIS A 692 -8.76 -13.84 -20.60
N PRO A 693 -9.69 -14.56 -19.94
CA PRO A 693 -10.45 -15.67 -20.53
C PRO A 693 -11.56 -15.16 -21.47
N LEU A 694 -11.19 -14.33 -22.45
CA LEU A 694 -12.11 -13.57 -23.30
C LEU A 694 -13.08 -14.46 -24.09
N ALA A 695 -12.64 -15.64 -24.52
CA ALA A 695 -13.47 -16.61 -25.24
C ALA A 695 -14.52 -17.32 -24.35
N THR A 696 -14.37 -17.27 -23.02
CA THR A 696 -15.22 -18.01 -22.08
C THR A 696 -15.90 -17.14 -21.02
N ASP A 697 -15.57 -15.84 -20.96
CA ASP A 697 -16.14 -14.87 -20.02
C ASP A 697 -17.10 -13.89 -20.73
N PRO A 698 -18.43 -14.06 -20.58
CA PRO A 698 -19.42 -13.20 -21.21
C PRO A 698 -19.42 -11.75 -20.71
N ALA A 699 -18.96 -11.49 -19.49
CA ALA A 699 -18.89 -10.15 -18.94
C ALA A 699 -17.71 -9.39 -19.56
N LEU A 700 -16.55 -10.04 -19.63
CA LEU A 700 -15.36 -9.48 -20.28
C LEU A 700 -15.59 -9.27 -21.78
N MET A 701 -16.18 -10.24 -22.48
CA MET A 701 -16.54 -10.12 -23.90
C MET A 701 -17.43 -8.88 -24.16
N ARG A 702 -18.48 -8.69 -23.34
CA ARG A 702 -19.38 -7.54 -23.44
C ARG A 702 -18.65 -6.22 -23.19
N ALA A 703 -17.80 -6.16 -22.16
CA ALA A 703 -17.02 -4.97 -21.84
C ALA A 703 -16.06 -4.59 -22.99
N THR A 704 -15.40 -5.58 -23.60
CA THR A 704 -14.51 -5.38 -24.75
C THR A 704 -15.28 -4.83 -25.95
N LYS A 705 -16.43 -5.43 -26.30
CA LYS A 705 -17.28 -4.95 -27.40
C LYS A 705 -17.78 -3.52 -27.20
N VAL A 706 -18.26 -3.21 -26.00
CA VAL A 706 -18.70 -1.85 -25.65
C VAL A 706 -17.56 -0.87 -25.85
N ARG A 707 -16.33 -1.24 -25.47
CA ARG A 707 -15.17 -0.37 -25.63
C ARG A 707 -14.73 -0.22 -27.08
N LEU A 708 -14.71 -1.29 -27.87
CA LEU A 708 -14.43 -1.25 -29.32
C LEU A 708 -15.42 -0.30 -30.01
N ALA A 709 -16.72 -0.46 -29.74
CA ALA A 709 -17.77 0.41 -30.30
C ALA A 709 -17.61 1.88 -29.87
N ALA A 710 -17.23 2.14 -28.61
CA ALA A 710 -17.06 3.50 -28.10
C ALA A 710 -15.82 4.22 -28.64
N THR A 711 -14.78 3.48 -29.04
CA THR A 711 -13.49 4.03 -29.46
C THR A 711 -13.29 4.03 -30.97
N GLY A 712 -14.00 3.16 -31.69
CA GLY A 712 -13.80 2.94 -33.13
C GLY A 712 -12.56 2.12 -33.47
N ILE A 713 -11.85 1.57 -32.47
CA ILE A 713 -10.77 0.62 -32.69
C ILE A 713 -11.32 -0.68 -33.25
N GLU A 714 -10.67 -1.21 -34.28
CA GLU A 714 -11.00 -2.49 -34.91
C GLU A 714 -10.04 -3.59 -34.39
N VAL A 715 -10.50 -4.85 -34.37
CA VAL A 715 -9.62 -5.98 -34.03
C VAL A 715 -8.95 -6.47 -35.31
N LEU A 716 -7.62 -6.40 -35.39
CA LEU A 716 -6.89 -6.90 -36.56
C LEU A 716 -6.68 -8.41 -36.47
N ASP A 717 -6.11 -8.86 -35.35
CA ASP A 717 -5.61 -10.21 -35.19
C ASP A 717 -5.92 -10.81 -33.81
N MET A 718 -5.73 -12.13 -33.70
CA MET A 718 -5.82 -12.87 -32.44
C MET A 718 -4.63 -13.80 -32.20
N GLU A 719 -4.19 -13.82 -30.94
CA GLU A 719 -3.06 -14.62 -30.47
C GLU A 719 -3.51 -15.66 -29.41
N LEU A 720 -3.06 -16.91 -29.43
CA LEU A 720 -2.24 -17.61 -30.41
C LEU A 720 -2.83 -19.02 -30.53
N ALA A 721 -3.11 -19.47 -31.75
CA ALA A 721 -3.45 -20.87 -32.01
C ALA A 721 -2.17 -21.71 -32.12
N ARG A 722 -1.70 -22.25 -30.99
CA ARG A 722 -0.44 -23.03 -30.93
C ARG A 722 -0.71 -24.53 -30.93
N ILE A 723 -0.51 -25.19 -32.08
CA ILE A 723 -0.88 -26.59 -32.30
C ILE A 723 0.37 -27.49 -32.22
N ALA A 724 0.55 -28.19 -31.10
CA ALA A 724 1.60 -29.19 -30.91
C ALA A 724 1.16 -30.61 -31.33
N ALA A 725 2.07 -31.57 -31.19
CA ALA A 725 1.87 -32.96 -31.63
C ALA A 725 0.61 -33.65 -31.07
N ASN A 726 0.11 -33.25 -29.90
CA ASN A 726 -1.06 -33.86 -29.26
C ASN A 726 -2.34 -33.00 -29.34
N ASP A 727 -2.30 -31.87 -30.03
CA ASP A 727 -3.44 -30.95 -30.09
C ASP A 727 -4.37 -31.27 -31.26
N ASP A 728 -5.67 -31.03 -31.06
CA ASP A 728 -6.69 -31.10 -32.11
C ASP A 728 -7.08 -29.67 -32.53
N PRO A 729 -6.95 -29.29 -33.83
CA PRO A 729 -7.41 -28.00 -34.33
C PRO A 729 -8.87 -27.67 -33.97
N ALA A 730 -9.74 -28.69 -33.80
CA ALA A 730 -11.13 -28.49 -33.39
C ALA A 730 -11.27 -27.83 -32.00
N ASN A 731 -10.27 -27.96 -31.13
CA ASN A 731 -10.26 -27.32 -29.81
C ASN A 731 -10.22 -25.79 -29.90
N TYR A 732 -9.78 -25.23 -31.04
CA TYR A 732 -9.74 -23.80 -31.29
C TYR A 732 -11.06 -23.23 -31.82
N LEU A 733 -12.11 -24.04 -32.01
CA LEU A 733 -13.38 -23.53 -32.57
C LEU A 733 -13.97 -22.39 -31.75
N ARG A 734 -13.99 -22.51 -30.41
CA ARG A 734 -14.46 -21.42 -29.52
C ARG A 734 -13.60 -20.17 -29.60
N PHE A 735 -12.29 -20.35 -29.75
CA PHE A 735 -11.35 -19.25 -29.95
C PHE A 735 -11.65 -18.52 -31.27
N LEU A 736 -11.85 -19.25 -32.37
CA LEU A 736 -12.20 -18.68 -33.68
C LEU A 736 -13.57 -17.97 -33.66
N GLU A 737 -14.58 -18.58 -33.05
CA GLU A 737 -15.92 -17.99 -32.89
C GLU A 737 -15.86 -16.67 -32.11
N ALA A 738 -15.10 -16.63 -31.00
CA ALA A 738 -14.92 -15.42 -30.21
C ALA A 738 -14.22 -14.30 -31.01
N GLY A 739 -13.29 -14.66 -31.89
CA GLY A 739 -12.65 -13.71 -32.81
C GLY A 739 -13.59 -13.11 -33.83
N ALA A 740 -14.35 -13.97 -34.51
CA ALA A 740 -15.37 -13.54 -35.46
C ALA A 740 -16.43 -12.66 -34.78
N GLU A 741 -16.82 -13.00 -33.56
CA GLU A 741 -17.74 -12.23 -32.72
C GLU A 741 -17.23 -10.81 -32.38
N LEU A 742 -15.91 -10.63 -32.30
CA LEU A 742 -15.24 -9.34 -32.07
C LEU A 742 -14.90 -8.59 -33.36
N GLY A 743 -15.11 -9.21 -34.53
CA GLY A 743 -14.75 -8.65 -35.83
C GLY A 743 -13.26 -8.75 -36.16
N ALA A 744 -12.53 -9.70 -35.56
CA ALA A 744 -11.14 -9.99 -35.93
C ALA A 744 -11.03 -10.41 -37.41
N ARG A 745 -9.88 -10.15 -38.03
CA ARG A 745 -9.63 -10.49 -39.44
C ARG A 745 -8.68 -11.68 -39.59
N HIS A 746 -7.70 -11.76 -38.71
CA HIS A 746 -6.57 -12.67 -38.81
C HIS A 746 -6.35 -13.46 -37.51
N VAL A 747 -5.75 -14.64 -37.61
CA VAL A 747 -5.40 -15.50 -36.47
C VAL A 747 -3.97 -15.94 -36.59
N ILE A 748 -3.18 -15.70 -35.55
CA ILE A 748 -1.78 -16.12 -35.49
C ILE A 748 -1.72 -17.58 -35.07
N THR A 749 -0.93 -18.38 -35.79
CA THR A 749 -0.76 -19.81 -35.54
C THR A 749 0.72 -20.19 -35.46
N GLN A 750 1.05 -21.09 -34.53
CA GLN A 750 2.37 -21.73 -34.43
C GLN A 750 2.22 -23.24 -34.45
N LEU A 751 3.17 -23.93 -35.09
CA LEU A 751 3.15 -25.40 -35.28
C LEU A 751 4.39 -26.09 -34.69
N PRO A 752 4.54 -26.17 -33.35
CA PRO A 752 5.64 -26.90 -32.70
C PRO A 752 5.42 -28.43 -32.77
N ASP A 753 5.34 -28.98 -33.99
CA ASP A 753 5.19 -30.41 -34.26
C ASP A 753 6.31 -30.85 -35.21
N PRO A 754 7.15 -31.83 -34.82
CA PRO A 754 8.26 -32.30 -35.65
C PRO A 754 7.82 -33.10 -36.88
N ASP A 755 6.56 -33.57 -36.93
CA ASP A 755 6.03 -34.33 -38.06
C ASP A 755 5.44 -33.39 -39.12
N PHE A 756 6.07 -33.36 -40.29
CA PHE A 756 5.68 -32.45 -41.36
C PHE A 756 4.27 -32.70 -41.88
N SER A 757 3.92 -33.96 -42.17
CA SER A 757 2.61 -34.30 -42.74
C SER A 757 1.51 -33.93 -41.75
N ARG A 758 1.68 -34.29 -40.48
CA ARG A 758 0.69 -34.01 -39.44
C ARG A 758 0.52 -32.52 -39.19
N LYS A 759 1.60 -31.73 -39.17
CA LYS A 759 1.48 -30.28 -38.94
C LYS A 759 0.83 -29.57 -40.13
N ALA A 760 1.12 -29.99 -41.36
CA ALA A 760 0.47 -29.45 -42.55
C ALA A 760 -1.03 -29.79 -42.60
N ASP A 761 -1.40 -31.05 -42.32
CA ASP A 761 -2.80 -31.49 -42.23
C ASP A 761 -3.57 -30.72 -41.14
N ARG A 762 -2.95 -30.50 -39.97
CA ARG A 762 -3.57 -29.76 -38.87
C ARG A 762 -3.71 -28.27 -39.16
N PHE A 763 -2.72 -27.67 -39.82
CA PHE A 763 -2.80 -26.30 -40.30
C PHE A 763 -3.93 -26.15 -41.32
N ALA A 764 -4.02 -27.06 -42.30
CA ALA A 764 -5.11 -27.12 -43.26
C ALA A 764 -6.47 -27.21 -42.56
N ARG A 765 -6.57 -28.08 -41.56
CA ARG A 765 -7.79 -28.24 -40.76
C ARG A 765 -8.17 -26.98 -39.98
N LEU A 766 -7.21 -26.26 -39.42
CA LEU A 766 -7.49 -24.98 -38.74
C LEU A 766 -8.02 -23.93 -39.74
N CYS A 767 -7.42 -23.84 -40.93
CA CYS A 767 -7.91 -22.96 -42.01
C CYS A 767 -9.34 -23.30 -42.44
N GLU A 768 -9.69 -24.59 -42.55
CA GLU A 768 -11.07 -25.04 -42.86
C GLU A 768 -12.08 -24.58 -41.81
N LEU A 769 -11.72 -24.66 -40.51
CA LEU A 769 -12.57 -24.22 -39.41
C LEU A 769 -12.74 -22.70 -39.38
N ALA A 770 -11.70 -21.95 -39.77
CA ALA A 770 -11.70 -20.49 -39.81
C ALA A 770 -12.45 -19.89 -41.02
N ARG A 771 -12.47 -20.61 -42.15
CA ARG A 771 -13.11 -20.17 -43.40
C ARG A 771 -14.57 -19.73 -43.27
N PRO A 772 -15.49 -20.51 -42.66
CA PRO A 772 -16.89 -20.10 -42.52
C PRO A 772 -17.08 -18.86 -41.62
N LEU A 773 -16.08 -18.53 -40.81
CA LEU A 773 -16.07 -17.38 -39.92
C LEU A 773 -15.44 -16.13 -40.56
N GLY A 774 -14.95 -16.24 -41.81
CA GLY A 774 -14.31 -15.14 -42.53
C GLY A 774 -12.90 -14.79 -42.03
N LEU A 775 -12.24 -15.70 -41.31
CA LEU A 775 -10.91 -15.49 -40.73
C LEU A 775 -9.80 -16.07 -41.62
N THR A 776 -8.67 -15.37 -41.70
CA THR A 776 -7.40 -15.95 -42.22
C THR A 776 -6.57 -16.54 -41.09
N ILE A 777 -5.72 -17.49 -41.43
CA ILE A 777 -4.77 -18.11 -40.51
C ILE A 777 -3.35 -17.79 -40.99
N ASP A 778 -2.61 -17.07 -40.18
CA ASP A 778 -1.27 -16.60 -40.48
C ASP A 778 -0.23 -17.39 -39.68
N LEU A 779 0.60 -18.14 -40.39
CA LEU A 779 1.62 -19.00 -39.80
C LEU A 779 2.84 -18.17 -39.40
N GLU A 780 3.11 -18.15 -38.10
CA GLU A 780 4.33 -17.58 -37.53
C GLU A 780 5.41 -18.67 -37.40
N PHE A 781 6.67 -18.32 -37.67
CA PHE A 781 7.81 -19.23 -37.67
C PHE A 781 8.92 -18.78 -36.71
N PRO A 782 8.74 -18.88 -35.37
CA PRO A 782 9.81 -18.57 -34.44
C PRO A 782 10.98 -19.54 -34.60
N SER A 783 12.20 -19.02 -34.67
CA SER A 783 13.40 -19.76 -35.08
C SER A 783 13.79 -20.94 -34.20
N TRP A 784 13.23 -21.03 -32.99
CA TRP A 784 13.46 -22.11 -32.03
C TRP A 784 12.36 -23.19 -32.04
N THR A 785 11.44 -23.15 -33.00
CA THR A 785 10.33 -24.12 -33.12
C THR A 785 10.55 -25.09 -34.27
N GLN A 786 9.66 -26.08 -34.41
CA GLN A 786 9.68 -27.06 -35.50
C GLN A 786 9.21 -26.48 -36.85
N THR A 787 8.92 -25.18 -36.90
CA THR A 787 8.81 -24.36 -38.11
C THR A 787 9.75 -23.16 -37.96
N PRO A 788 11.07 -23.36 -38.17
CA PRO A 788 12.09 -22.40 -37.73
C PRO A 788 12.38 -21.26 -38.73
N ASP A 789 11.94 -21.38 -39.97
CA ASP A 789 12.30 -20.45 -41.05
C ASP A 789 11.19 -20.29 -42.10
N LEU A 790 11.40 -19.32 -43.00
CA LEU A 790 10.46 -19.00 -44.07
C LEU A 790 10.26 -20.18 -45.02
N SER A 791 11.31 -20.96 -45.32
CA SER A 791 11.24 -22.08 -46.26
C SER A 791 10.29 -23.17 -45.76
N GLU A 792 10.41 -23.51 -44.47
CA GLU A 792 9.53 -24.47 -43.81
C GLU A 792 8.07 -23.97 -43.76
N ALA A 793 7.85 -22.69 -43.45
CA ALA A 793 6.51 -22.08 -43.46
C ALA A 793 5.87 -22.12 -44.86
N VAL A 794 6.63 -21.77 -45.90
CA VAL A 794 6.18 -21.85 -47.31
C VAL A 794 5.82 -23.27 -47.69
N ARG A 795 6.60 -24.27 -47.24
CA ARG A 795 6.30 -25.68 -47.50
C ARG A 795 4.99 -26.09 -46.86
N VAL A 796 4.73 -25.67 -45.61
CA VAL A 796 3.45 -25.93 -44.92
C VAL A 796 2.28 -25.30 -45.67
N LEU A 797 2.38 -24.04 -46.10
CA LEU A 797 1.29 -23.37 -46.82
C LEU A 797 0.97 -24.05 -48.17
N ARG A 798 2.00 -24.44 -48.92
CA ARG A 798 1.82 -25.12 -50.21
C ARG A 798 1.16 -26.49 -50.04
N ASP A 799 1.56 -27.25 -49.03
CA ASP A 799 1.01 -28.57 -48.74
C ASP A 799 -0.44 -28.48 -48.22
N ALA A 800 -0.71 -27.51 -47.34
CA ALA A 800 -2.05 -27.28 -46.82
C ALA A 800 -3.03 -26.83 -47.91
N GLY A 801 -2.58 -26.04 -48.89
CA GLY A 801 -3.35 -25.66 -50.09
C GLY A 801 -4.63 -24.87 -49.79
N GLN A 802 -4.67 -24.09 -48.70
CA GLN A 802 -5.87 -23.37 -48.26
C GLN A 802 -5.84 -21.91 -48.73
N SER A 803 -6.98 -21.40 -49.21
CA SER A 803 -7.09 -20.04 -49.76
C SER A 803 -7.08 -18.93 -48.71
N ASN A 804 -7.23 -19.26 -47.42
CA ASN A 804 -7.20 -18.34 -46.29
C ASN A 804 -5.98 -18.55 -45.39
N ALA A 805 -4.95 -19.22 -45.91
CA ALA A 805 -3.67 -19.36 -45.24
C ALA A 805 -2.72 -18.23 -45.63
N GLY A 806 -1.99 -17.71 -44.65
CA GLY A 806 -0.97 -16.68 -44.82
C GLY A 806 0.26 -16.94 -43.95
N ILE A 807 1.23 -16.04 -44.04
CA ILE A 807 2.48 -16.04 -43.29
C ILE A 807 2.55 -14.74 -42.49
N LEU A 808 2.73 -14.87 -41.17
CA LEU A 808 3.07 -13.72 -40.33
C LEU A 808 4.58 -13.53 -40.32
N VAL A 809 5.04 -12.42 -40.91
CA VAL A 809 6.44 -11.99 -40.77
C VAL A 809 6.59 -11.19 -39.49
N ASP A 810 7.08 -11.86 -38.46
CA ASP A 810 7.65 -11.22 -37.27
C ASP A 810 9.12 -10.87 -37.52
N LEU A 811 9.47 -9.59 -37.35
CA LEU A 811 10.77 -9.07 -37.73
C LEU A 811 11.93 -9.68 -36.93
N ILE A 812 11.75 -9.94 -35.63
CA ILE A 812 12.81 -10.57 -34.84
C ILE A 812 12.94 -12.05 -35.22
N HIS A 813 11.84 -12.78 -35.42
CA HIS A 813 11.89 -14.19 -35.85
C HIS A 813 12.50 -14.34 -37.25
N PHE A 814 12.09 -13.50 -38.21
CA PHE A 814 12.66 -13.47 -39.54
C PHE A 814 14.17 -13.24 -39.50
N ALA A 815 14.61 -12.20 -38.78
CA ALA A 815 16.03 -11.87 -38.66
C ALA A 815 16.88 -12.93 -37.94
N ARG A 816 16.27 -13.79 -37.10
CA ARG A 816 16.96 -14.88 -36.39
C ARG A 816 16.84 -16.25 -37.04
N SER A 817 16.00 -16.39 -38.06
CA SER A 817 15.79 -17.65 -38.79
C SER A 817 16.82 -17.91 -39.90
N GLY A 818 17.58 -16.89 -40.33
CA GLY A 818 18.46 -16.99 -41.50
C GLY A 818 17.72 -16.93 -42.85
N SER A 819 16.43 -16.58 -42.83
CA SER A 819 15.60 -16.44 -44.04
C SER A 819 16.06 -15.29 -44.95
N SER A 820 15.83 -15.42 -46.25
CA SER A 820 16.25 -14.45 -47.26
C SER A 820 15.18 -13.42 -47.59
N VAL A 821 15.54 -12.13 -47.59
CA VAL A 821 14.67 -11.03 -48.05
C VAL A 821 14.33 -11.18 -49.54
N ALA A 822 15.22 -11.77 -50.34
CA ALA A 822 14.94 -12.04 -51.76
C ALA A 822 13.87 -13.12 -51.91
N GLU A 823 13.96 -14.21 -51.13
CA GLU A 823 12.93 -15.25 -51.13
C GLU A 823 11.59 -14.71 -50.64
N LEU A 824 11.60 -13.85 -49.61
CA LEU A 824 10.38 -13.20 -49.11
C LEU A 824 9.67 -12.38 -50.20
N ARG A 825 10.42 -11.67 -51.04
CA ARG A 825 9.89 -10.85 -52.13
C ARG A 825 9.24 -11.68 -53.25
N ASP A 826 9.72 -12.89 -53.46
CA ASP A 826 9.25 -13.78 -54.53
C ASP A 826 7.99 -14.59 -54.14
N LEU A 827 7.49 -14.42 -52.91
CA LEU A 827 6.28 -15.10 -52.43
C LEU A 827 4.99 -14.41 -52.90
N PRO A 828 3.87 -15.16 -53.01
CA PRO A 828 2.59 -14.60 -53.41
C PRO A 828 2.14 -13.46 -52.46
N PRO A 829 1.83 -12.25 -52.99
CA PRO A 829 1.40 -11.12 -52.16
C PRO A 829 0.19 -11.41 -51.27
N GLU A 830 -0.72 -12.27 -51.73
CA GLU A 830 -1.93 -12.69 -51.01
C GLU A 830 -1.66 -13.51 -49.74
N TRP A 831 -0.43 -13.97 -49.52
CA TRP A 831 -0.07 -14.68 -48.29
C TRP A 831 0.24 -13.75 -47.12
N PHE A 832 0.34 -12.44 -47.36
CA PHE A 832 0.70 -11.48 -46.32
C PHE A 832 -0.48 -10.58 -45.98
N HIS A 833 -0.94 -10.67 -44.74
CA HIS A 833 -2.09 -9.88 -44.27
C HIS A 833 -1.67 -8.73 -43.33
N PHE A 834 -0.60 -8.91 -42.56
CA PHE A 834 0.00 -7.91 -41.67
C PHE A 834 1.41 -8.38 -41.25
N ALA A 835 2.16 -7.52 -40.54
CA ALA A 835 3.49 -7.85 -40.02
C ALA A 835 3.64 -7.47 -38.54
N HIS A 836 4.42 -8.26 -37.81
CA HIS A 836 4.84 -7.96 -36.44
C HIS A 836 6.15 -7.16 -36.46
N VAL A 837 6.05 -5.90 -36.06
CA VAL A 837 7.11 -4.91 -36.22
C VAL A 837 7.72 -4.56 -34.87
N CYS A 838 9.03 -4.78 -34.79
CA CYS A 838 9.89 -4.39 -33.70
C CYS A 838 11.31 -4.15 -34.24
N ASP A 839 12.19 -3.68 -33.38
CA ASP A 839 13.63 -3.71 -33.61
C ASP A 839 14.30 -4.61 -32.56
N ALA A 840 15.57 -4.95 -32.81
CA ALA A 840 16.40 -5.73 -31.89
C ALA A 840 17.88 -5.45 -32.15
N PRO A 841 18.79 -5.74 -31.20
CA PRO A 841 20.23 -5.60 -31.44
C PRO A 841 20.69 -6.32 -32.73
N ALA A 842 21.60 -5.75 -33.51
CA ALA A 842 22.03 -6.35 -34.79
C ALA A 842 22.53 -7.80 -34.62
N LYS A 843 23.33 -8.04 -33.56
CA LYS A 843 23.87 -9.35 -33.23
C LYS A 843 22.84 -10.20 -32.48
N ALA A 844 22.60 -11.40 -32.97
CA ALA A 844 21.77 -12.40 -32.28
C ALA A 844 22.43 -12.85 -30.96
N PRO A 845 21.64 -13.11 -29.90
CA PRO A 845 22.14 -13.75 -28.70
C PRO A 845 22.77 -15.12 -28.96
N ALA A 846 23.62 -15.60 -28.05
CA ALA A 846 24.44 -16.78 -28.28
C ALA A 846 23.71 -18.08 -27.93
N THR A 847 22.72 -18.02 -27.04
CA THR A 847 21.97 -19.19 -26.57
C THR A 847 20.49 -19.09 -26.93
N GLN A 848 19.82 -20.25 -27.02
CA GLN A 848 18.38 -20.31 -27.31
C GLN A 848 17.54 -19.64 -26.21
N GLU A 849 17.95 -19.76 -24.95
CA GLU A 849 17.29 -19.11 -23.81
C GLU A 849 17.33 -17.59 -23.94
N GLU A 850 18.48 -17.03 -24.31
CA GLU A 850 18.62 -15.59 -24.55
C GLU A 850 17.81 -15.12 -25.76
N ILE A 851 17.71 -15.94 -26.82
CA ILE A 851 16.86 -15.63 -27.99
C ILE A 851 15.39 -15.57 -27.59
N ILE A 852 14.91 -16.55 -26.81
CA ILE A 852 13.53 -16.58 -26.30
C ILE A 852 13.29 -15.38 -25.38
N TYR A 853 14.22 -15.08 -24.49
CA TYR A 853 14.13 -13.94 -23.59
C TYR A 853 14.04 -12.61 -24.35
N ALA A 854 14.94 -12.39 -25.33
CA ALA A 854 14.96 -11.19 -26.15
C ALA A 854 13.64 -11.00 -26.91
N ALA A 855 13.09 -12.07 -27.49
CA ALA A 855 11.82 -12.02 -28.21
C ALA A 855 10.61 -11.75 -27.31
N ARG A 856 10.64 -12.17 -26.04
CA ARG A 856 9.49 -12.07 -25.14
C ARG A 856 9.53 -10.89 -24.18
N PHE A 857 10.69 -10.26 -23.96
CA PHE A 857 10.84 -9.28 -22.88
C PHE A 857 11.71 -8.05 -23.20
N GLU A 858 12.55 -8.09 -24.23
CA GLU A 858 13.53 -7.03 -24.52
C GLU A 858 13.57 -6.65 -26.02
N ARG A 859 12.39 -6.64 -26.67
CA ARG A 859 12.29 -6.07 -28.02
C ARG A 859 12.46 -4.56 -27.95
N LEU A 860 13.09 -3.98 -28.97
CA LEU A 860 13.38 -2.55 -29.06
C LEU A 860 12.36 -1.84 -29.95
N PHE A 861 12.21 -0.53 -29.76
CA PHE A 861 11.37 0.26 -30.66
C PHE A 861 12.01 0.39 -32.05
N PRO A 862 11.22 0.52 -33.13
CA PRO A 862 11.74 0.81 -34.46
C PRO A 862 12.76 1.96 -34.48
N GLY A 863 13.98 1.66 -34.93
CA GLY A 863 15.10 2.59 -35.03
C GLY A 863 16.00 2.67 -33.79
N GLU A 864 15.75 1.87 -32.75
CA GLU A 864 16.64 1.73 -31.59
C GLU A 864 17.61 0.54 -31.69
N GLY A 865 17.34 -0.40 -32.59
CA GLY A 865 18.14 -1.60 -32.78
C GLY A 865 18.97 -1.55 -34.07
N GLY A 866 19.25 -2.72 -34.62
CA GLY A 866 20.06 -2.89 -35.82
C GLY A 866 19.53 -3.97 -36.76
N LEU A 867 18.24 -4.26 -36.71
CA LEU A 867 17.58 -5.09 -37.73
C LEU A 867 17.40 -4.29 -39.04
N ASP A 868 17.36 -4.98 -40.19
CA ASP A 868 17.08 -4.36 -41.49
C ASP A 868 15.57 -4.17 -41.70
N LEU A 869 14.97 -3.24 -40.95
CA LEU A 869 13.53 -2.98 -40.96
C LEU A 869 13.03 -2.64 -42.38
N HIS A 870 13.73 -1.75 -43.08
CA HIS A 870 13.33 -1.29 -44.41
C HIS A 870 13.50 -2.37 -45.48
N GLY A 871 14.56 -3.18 -45.42
CA GLY A 871 14.76 -4.29 -46.36
C GLY A 871 13.69 -5.37 -46.21
N ILE A 872 13.35 -5.75 -44.97
CA ILE A 872 12.33 -6.76 -44.68
C ILE A 872 10.94 -6.25 -45.04
N LEU A 873 10.53 -5.09 -44.50
CA LEU A 873 9.21 -4.53 -44.75
C LEU A 873 9.02 -4.11 -46.22
N GLY A 874 10.08 -3.66 -46.89
CA GLY A 874 10.05 -3.32 -48.32
C GLY A 874 9.97 -4.53 -49.25
N ALA A 875 10.16 -5.76 -48.75
CA ALA A 875 9.89 -6.99 -49.49
C ALA A 875 8.44 -7.46 -49.37
N LEU A 876 7.65 -6.88 -48.46
CA LEU A 876 6.23 -7.18 -48.28
C LEU A 876 5.35 -6.29 -49.17
N PRO A 877 4.10 -6.73 -49.45
CA PRO A 877 3.12 -5.90 -50.15
C PRO A 877 2.91 -4.52 -49.50
N SER A 878 2.68 -3.50 -50.32
CA SER A 878 2.39 -2.15 -49.81
C SER A 878 0.99 -2.07 -49.20
N GLY A 879 0.84 -1.24 -48.17
CA GLY A 879 -0.44 -0.98 -47.51
C GLY A 879 -0.85 -2.00 -46.44
N LEU A 880 0.02 -2.95 -46.08
CA LEU A 880 -0.24 -3.85 -44.96
C LEU A 880 -0.22 -3.12 -43.61
N PRO A 881 -1.11 -3.48 -42.66
CA PRO A 881 -1.02 -3.01 -41.29
C PRO A 881 0.26 -3.49 -40.59
N TYR A 882 0.85 -2.62 -39.78
CA TYR A 882 1.98 -2.96 -38.92
C TYR A 882 1.51 -3.13 -37.48
N ALA A 883 1.50 -4.37 -37.00
CA ALA A 883 1.23 -4.68 -35.60
C ALA A 883 2.53 -4.51 -34.80
N LEU A 884 2.53 -3.57 -33.86
CA LEU A 884 3.68 -3.28 -33.03
C LEU A 884 3.71 -4.30 -31.90
N GLU A 885 4.52 -5.35 -32.07
CA GLU A 885 4.79 -6.39 -31.06
C GLU A 885 6.16 -6.17 -30.46
N ILE A 886 6.20 -5.44 -29.34
CA ILE A 886 7.42 -4.92 -28.71
C ILE A 886 7.34 -5.15 -27.20
N PRO A 887 7.35 -6.39 -26.69
CA PRO A 887 7.47 -6.58 -25.25
C PRO A 887 8.79 -6.01 -24.75
N ARG A 888 8.69 -5.08 -23.79
CA ARG A 888 9.84 -4.44 -23.15
C ARG A 888 9.59 -4.30 -21.65
N ALA A 889 9.67 -5.41 -20.93
CA ALA A 889 9.22 -5.52 -19.54
C ALA A 889 9.84 -4.45 -18.63
N THR A 890 11.16 -4.23 -18.78
CA THR A 890 11.92 -3.19 -18.06
C THR A 890 11.36 -1.79 -18.27
N LEU A 891 10.95 -1.43 -19.49
CA LEU A 891 10.43 -0.09 -19.79
C LEU A 891 8.96 0.04 -19.37
N VAL A 892 8.14 -0.99 -19.62
CA VAL A 892 6.73 -1.04 -19.20
C VAL A 892 6.61 -0.85 -17.69
N ALA A 893 7.51 -1.47 -16.91
CA ALA A 893 7.61 -1.28 -15.47
C ALA A 893 7.87 0.18 -15.04
N GLN A 894 8.62 0.95 -15.84
CA GLN A 894 9.00 2.32 -15.53
C GLN A 894 7.93 3.35 -15.92
N VAL A 895 7.30 3.17 -17.09
CA VAL A 895 6.38 4.17 -17.65
C VAL A 895 4.90 3.76 -17.61
N GLY A 896 4.62 2.47 -17.36
CA GLY A 896 3.29 1.87 -17.43
C GLY A 896 2.91 1.43 -18.85
N ALA A 897 2.06 0.40 -18.96
CA ALA A 897 1.72 -0.25 -20.23
C ALA A 897 1.04 0.68 -21.26
N LYS A 898 0.19 1.61 -20.80
CA LYS A 898 -0.47 2.59 -21.69
C LYS A 898 0.52 3.55 -22.33
N GLU A 899 1.47 4.04 -21.54
CA GLU A 899 2.49 4.96 -22.04
C GLU A 899 3.49 4.22 -22.93
N HIS A 900 3.85 2.99 -22.58
CA HIS A 900 4.66 2.13 -23.43
C HIS A 900 4.03 1.94 -24.82
N ALA A 901 2.72 1.65 -24.88
CA ALA A 901 1.99 1.58 -26.15
C ALA A 901 2.04 2.91 -26.93
N ARG A 902 1.95 4.07 -26.26
CA ARG A 902 2.10 5.39 -26.88
C ARG A 902 3.52 5.63 -27.43
N LEU A 903 4.55 5.21 -26.71
CA LEU A 903 5.94 5.32 -27.15
C LEU A 903 6.22 4.42 -28.36
N ALA A 904 5.71 3.19 -28.35
CA ALA A 904 5.86 2.25 -29.47
C ALA A 904 5.38 2.84 -30.80
N ILE A 905 4.15 3.36 -30.86
CA ILE A 905 3.62 3.96 -32.10
C ILE A 905 4.30 5.28 -32.45
N THR A 906 4.76 6.05 -31.47
CA THR A 906 5.52 7.27 -31.73
C THR A 906 6.85 6.95 -32.42
N ALA A 907 7.58 5.96 -31.92
CA ALA A 907 8.84 5.52 -32.51
C ALA A 907 8.64 4.89 -33.90
N ALA A 908 7.60 4.05 -34.05
CA ALA A 908 7.26 3.45 -35.34
C ALA A 908 6.95 4.50 -36.40
N ARG A 909 6.05 5.46 -36.11
CA ARG A 909 5.74 6.56 -37.05
C ARG A 909 6.98 7.37 -37.40
N ARG A 910 7.83 7.68 -36.42
CA ARG A 910 9.06 8.44 -36.65
C ARG A 910 10.00 7.72 -37.61
N HIS A 911 10.18 6.42 -37.44
CA HIS A 911 11.18 5.64 -38.17
C HIS A 911 10.66 5.12 -39.52
N LEU A 912 9.37 4.77 -39.60
CA LEU A 912 8.78 4.11 -40.76
C LEU A 912 8.00 5.09 -41.65
N ASP A 913 7.22 6.01 -41.07
CA ASP A 913 6.46 7.00 -41.85
C ASP A 913 7.35 8.18 -42.31
N GLY A 914 8.47 8.43 -41.61
CA GLY A 914 9.36 9.58 -41.87
C GLY A 914 10.21 9.51 -43.15
N VAL A 915 10.20 8.38 -43.87
CA VAL A 915 11.14 8.09 -44.97
C VAL A 915 10.62 8.48 -46.37
N SER A 916 9.33 8.77 -46.54
CA SER A 916 8.76 9.19 -47.84
C SER A 916 9.30 10.53 -48.40
N ARG A 917 10.08 11.31 -47.63
CA ARG A 917 10.61 12.62 -48.08
C ARG A 917 11.93 12.61 -48.86
N ARG A 918 12.55 11.46 -49.15
CA ARG A 918 13.88 11.40 -49.82
C ARG A 918 13.91 10.84 -51.25
N ALA A 919 12.79 10.50 -51.86
CA ALA A 919 12.75 10.06 -53.26
C ALA A 919 12.20 11.18 -54.18
N GLY A 920 13.01 12.21 -54.43
CA GLY A 920 12.82 13.13 -55.56
C GLY A 920 13.82 12.78 -56.68
N PRO A 921 13.44 12.85 -57.97
CA PRO A 921 14.23 12.28 -59.05
C PRO A 921 15.51 13.09 -59.32
N THR A 922 16.64 12.39 -59.38
CA THR A 922 17.89 12.90 -59.97
C THR A 922 17.65 13.32 -61.42
N GLU A 923 17.91 14.59 -61.70
CA GLU A 923 17.98 15.17 -63.05
C GLU A 923 18.96 14.39 -63.94
N ALA A 924 18.48 14.01 -65.12
CA ALA A 924 19.31 13.74 -66.28
C ALA A 924 18.98 14.79 -67.35
N ALA A 925 20.04 15.35 -67.93
CA ALA A 925 20.14 16.41 -68.95
C ALA A 925 20.23 17.85 -68.44
#